data_AF-A0A3N5KDB1-F1
#
_entry.id   AF-A0A3N5KDB1-F1
#
_cell.length_a   1.000
_cell.length_b   1.000
_cell.length_c   1.000
_cell.angle_alpha   90.00
_cell.angle_beta   90.00
_cell.angle_gamma   90.00
#
_symmetry.space_group_name_H-M   'P 1'
#
loop_
_entity.id
_entity.type
_entity.pdbx_description
1 polymer ?
#
loop_
_entity_poly.entity_id
_entity_poly.type
_entity_poly.pdbx_seq_one_letter_code
_entity_poly.pdbx_strand_id
1 'polypeptide(L)'
;MKALAAIALLKTTPTPSSFFTEFCRAIVSGAEITGRGNAPDIIEPVRTYVAVVAELSSLAGPGVNRLTLSTGSVSNYERTVIALKLLGWRLTNDNGAITIEPSALPGDASRQLIPAALGIDEVEMARSLAKGGSYPIDIRAEWAPLVEARAWWALVGQLPPGGVAEVFVSNPLLAVACSGLAAMNPEAAALLVSEMGLRVLVNRHANVLQFYGESFVLAGGRAAVPGGREAEPAWEKLTGGSPANPRAFCRALLTKDLGRLAAFYSALSRGDAAHQRFFTRNPITAERFYSWYRTSDELRNGVSPMQAYWREAIFPGLPLDVAGRVRFPGGKVAWSTASVTDEEVLLKLPSIESLVPLAKLEEKRKAPLDVDAVRLLAGRYRGWTPLFPYFEKLPALAAADFQALAAFEQAVSRRPLGVRNFILGEWHSLVKLIELGFSAGSLNAPGSARAFRDVCAALSGPDYSARALAEFRRLIEPADAAAFLRLSEERRAGFNRVWEMQKPLSGGANPDERAVAALAGVVYAALLDPNILLLSEDPLLLRKHKFVEDYQEAPIFASSRLSLLNESPGSFFEGGFMTFEESAQSLARVGSPGTIRTVAAAAPSPSPGPAPVPMEPALAPEAIFRTNVRLVEVYATVTDERGRYPD
;
A
#
# COMPACT_ATOMS: atom_id res chain seq x y z
N MET A 1 17.36 -9.59 -20.77
CA MET A 1 16.24 -9.65 -19.79
C MET A 1 16.55 -8.92 -18.50
N LYS A 2 17.68 -9.24 -17.83
CA LYS A 2 18.11 -8.62 -16.57
C LYS A 2 18.17 -7.09 -16.61
N ALA A 3 18.82 -6.55 -17.64
CA ALA A 3 18.96 -5.12 -17.85
C ALA A 3 17.61 -4.41 -17.97
N LEU A 4 16.72 -4.90 -18.83
CA LEU A 4 15.38 -4.35 -19.01
C LEU A 4 14.53 -4.46 -17.73
N ALA A 5 14.65 -5.56 -16.98
CA ALA A 5 13.98 -5.71 -15.69
C ALA A 5 14.45 -4.69 -14.65
N ALA A 6 15.76 -4.40 -14.61
CA ALA A 6 16.34 -3.39 -13.72
C ALA A 6 15.86 -1.98 -14.09
N ILE A 7 15.86 -1.63 -15.39
CA ILE A 7 15.36 -0.34 -15.87
C ILE A 7 13.85 -0.18 -15.60
N ALA A 8 13.07 -1.25 -15.70
CA ALA A 8 11.66 -1.27 -15.35
C ALA A 8 11.39 -1.32 -13.83
N LEU A 9 12.42 -1.20 -12.99
CA LEU A 9 12.36 -1.23 -11.52
C LEU A 9 11.67 -2.48 -10.95
N LEU A 10 11.85 -3.64 -11.60
CA LEU A 10 11.36 -4.91 -11.08
C LEU A 10 12.16 -5.30 -9.82
N LYS A 11 11.44 -5.66 -8.75
CA LYS A 11 12.05 -6.03 -7.44
C LYS A 11 12.99 -7.23 -7.53
N THR A 12 12.68 -8.17 -8.43
CA THR A 12 13.45 -9.38 -8.66
C THR A 12 13.66 -9.56 -10.15
N THR A 13 14.76 -10.23 -10.52
CA THR A 13 14.94 -10.65 -11.92
C THR A 13 13.92 -11.74 -12.25
N PRO A 14 12.99 -11.52 -13.19
CA PRO A 14 12.01 -12.52 -13.58
C PRO A 14 12.66 -13.69 -14.32
N THR A 15 11.96 -14.83 -14.33
CA THR A 15 12.28 -15.95 -15.23
C THR A 15 11.84 -15.62 -16.66
N PRO A 16 12.38 -16.29 -17.70
CA PRO A 16 11.87 -16.13 -19.06
C PRO A 16 10.35 -16.27 -19.17
N SER A 17 9.78 -17.28 -18.51
CA SER A 17 8.34 -17.55 -18.48
C SER A 17 7.50 -16.47 -17.78
N SER A 18 8.05 -15.77 -16.79
CA SER A 18 7.32 -14.75 -16.03
C SER A 18 7.60 -13.31 -16.49
N PHE A 19 8.59 -13.12 -17.37
CA PHE A 19 9.09 -11.81 -17.77
C PHE A 19 8.00 -10.84 -18.23
N PHE A 20 7.24 -11.17 -19.28
CA PHE A 20 6.22 -10.25 -19.81
C PHE A 20 5.06 -10.03 -18.84
N THR A 21 4.75 -11.00 -17.98
CA THR A 21 3.74 -10.85 -16.93
C THR A 21 4.18 -9.80 -15.91
N GLU A 22 5.39 -9.92 -15.38
CA GLU A 22 5.94 -8.99 -14.38
C GLU A 22 6.19 -7.60 -14.99
N PHE A 23 6.72 -7.55 -16.22
CA PHE A 23 6.99 -6.31 -16.95
C PHE A 23 5.72 -5.52 -17.24
N CYS A 24 4.66 -6.17 -17.75
CA CYS A 24 3.38 -5.49 -18.01
C CYS A 24 2.73 -5.02 -16.70
N ARG A 25 2.80 -5.80 -15.62
CA ARG A 25 2.29 -5.37 -14.31
C ARG A 25 3.01 -4.13 -13.79
N ALA A 26 4.33 -4.04 -13.99
CA ALA A 26 5.10 -2.86 -13.60
C ALA A 26 4.67 -1.61 -14.38
N ILE A 27 4.47 -1.72 -15.70
CA ILE A 27 3.94 -0.62 -16.55
C ILE A 27 2.59 -0.15 -16.03
N VAL A 28 1.69 -1.08 -15.71
CA VAL A 28 0.35 -0.79 -15.22
C VAL A 28 0.39 -0.13 -13.84
N SER A 29 1.18 -0.65 -12.90
CA SER A 29 1.35 -0.06 -11.57
C SER A 29 1.98 1.33 -11.63
N GLY A 30 2.96 1.55 -12.51
CA GLY A 30 3.55 2.86 -12.74
C GLY A 30 2.52 3.88 -13.26
N ALA A 31 1.68 3.48 -14.21
CA ALA A 31 0.64 4.33 -14.79
C ALA A 31 -0.53 4.65 -13.83
N GLU A 32 -0.89 3.73 -12.92
CA GLU A 32 -1.95 3.95 -11.93
C GLU A 32 -1.51 4.89 -10.79
N ILE A 33 -0.22 4.90 -10.42
CA ILE A 33 0.30 5.67 -9.27
C ILE A 33 0.71 7.10 -9.67
N THR A 34 1.04 7.39 -10.93
CA THR A 34 1.34 8.75 -11.40
C THR A 34 0.14 9.71 -11.28
N GLY A 35 -1.09 9.19 -11.21
CA GLY A 35 -2.28 9.98 -10.84
C GLY A 35 -2.35 10.40 -9.35
N ARG A 36 -1.49 9.86 -8.47
CA ARG A 36 -1.40 10.16 -7.03
C ARG A 36 -0.04 10.73 -6.59
N GLY A 37 0.85 11.05 -7.55
CA GLY A 37 1.95 12.00 -7.34
C GLY A 37 3.20 11.53 -6.61
N ASN A 38 3.53 10.22 -6.51
CA ASN A 38 4.76 9.79 -5.80
C ASN A 38 5.44 8.49 -6.28
N ALA A 39 5.08 7.90 -7.43
CA ALA A 39 5.85 6.78 -8.01
C ALA A 39 6.82 7.26 -9.10
N PRO A 40 8.04 6.68 -9.17
CA PRO A 40 8.96 6.97 -10.27
C PRO A 40 8.33 6.52 -11.60
N ASP A 41 8.34 7.42 -12.59
CA ASP A 41 7.90 7.11 -13.95
C ASP A 41 8.89 6.13 -14.59
N ILE A 42 8.40 4.94 -14.94
CA ILE A 42 9.22 3.89 -15.57
C ILE A 42 9.12 3.91 -17.10
N ILE A 43 8.22 4.70 -17.68
CA ILE A 43 7.96 4.69 -19.12
C ILE A 43 9.15 5.26 -19.89
N GLU A 44 9.65 6.43 -19.48
CA GLU A 44 10.75 7.11 -20.17
C GLU A 44 12.10 6.38 -20.06
N PRO A 45 12.51 5.88 -18.87
CA PRO A 45 13.74 5.08 -18.76
C PRO A 45 13.69 3.81 -19.63
N VAL A 46 12.54 3.12 -19.66
CA VAL A 46 12.38 1.90 -20.47
C VAL A 46 12.41 2.23 -21.97
N ARG A 47 11.70 3.27 -22.41
CA ARG A 47 11.73 3.73 -23.81
C ARG A 47 13.15 4.09 -24.24
N THR A 48 13.86 4.82 -23.39
CA THR A 48 15.27 5.21 -23.63
C THR A 48 16.16 3.98 -23.75
N TYR A 49 16.08 3.04 -22.81
CA TYR A 49 16.87 1.81 -22.82
C TYR A 49 16.64 1.01 -24.11
N VAL A 50 15.39 0.84 -24.50
CA VAL A 50 15.01 0.06 -25.67
C VAL A 50 15.57 0.68 -26.97
N ALA A 51 15.44 2.00 -27.12
CA ALA A 51 16.00 2.72 -28.26
C ALA A 51 17.53 2.64 -28.30
N VAL A 52 18.20 2.84 -27.16
CA VAL A 52 19.66 2.77 -27.05
C VAL A 52 20.19 1.38 -27.40
N VAL A 53 19.58 0.32 -26.87
CA VAL A 53 20.03 -1.06 -27.16
C VAL A 53 19.83 -1.42 -28.63
N ALA A 54 18.75 -0.95 -29.26
CA ALA A 54 18.54 -1.13 -30.70
C ALA A 54 19.64 -0.47 -31.54
N GLU A 55 19.98 0.79 -31.22
CA GLU A 55 21.06 1.52 -31.91
C GLU A 55 22.44 0.91 -31.65
N LEU A 56 22.74 0.50 -30.41
CA LEU A 56 23.98 -0.21 -30.09
C LEU A 56 24.10 -1.54 -30.85
N SER A 57 22.99 -2.26 -31.01
CA SER A 57 22.95 -3.50 -31.80
C SER A 57 23.17 -3.23 -33.29
N SER A 58 22.61 -2.14 -33.82
CA SER A 58 22.83 -1.68 -35.20
C SER A 58 24.31 -1.33 -35.44
N LEU A 59 24.96 -0.66 -34.47
CA LEU A 59 26.38 -0.33 -34.51
C LEU A 59 27.29 -1.57 -34.46
N ALA A 60 26.90 -2.62 -33.72
CA ALA A 60 27.62 -3.89 -33.69
C ALA A 60 27.54 -4.64 -35.03
N GLY A 61 26.41 -4.50 -35.72
CA GLY A 61 26.13 -5.10 -37.02
C GLY A 61 25.12 -6.27 -36.95
N PRO A 62 24.56 -6.70 -38.09
CA PRO A 62 23.50 -7.71 -38.11
C PRO A 62 23.96 -9.05 -37.50
N GLY A 63 23.25 -9.53 -36.48
CA GLY A 63 23.54 -10.80 -35.80
C GLY A 63 24.77 -10.77 -34.88
N VAL A 64 25.37 -9.59 -34.66
CA VAL A 64 26.53 -9.41 -33.79
C VAL A 64 26.07 -8.95 -32.42
N ASN A 65 26.32 -9.78 -31.41
CA ASN A 65 25.91 -9.51 -30.01
C ASN A 65 27.03 -8.85 -29.19
N ARG A 66 28.11 -8.40 -29.83
CA ARG A 66 29.26 -7.78 -29.16
C ARG A 66 29.71 -6.54 -29.91
N LEU A 67 29.62 -5.39 -29.26
CA LEU A 67 30.16 -4.13 -29.74
C LEU A 67 31.53 -3.90 -29.10
N THR A 68 32.57 -3.67 -29.90
CA THR A 68 33.89 -3.33 -29.37
C THR A 68 34.11 -1.83 -29.51
N LEU A 69 34.23 -1.14 -28.37
CA LEU A 69 34.66 0.25 -28.31
C LEU A 69 36.18 0.30 -28.45
N SER A 70 36.72 1.22 -29.24
CA SER A 70 38.16 1.37 -29.44
C SER A 70 38.51 2.76 -29.98
N THR A 71 39.59 3.33 -29.46
CA THR A 71 40.14 4.62 -29.91
C THR A 71 41.34 4.46 -30.85
N GLY A 72 41.70 3.22 -31.23
CA GLY A 72 42.92 2.91 -31.98
C GLY A 72 42.85 3.05 -33.51
N SER A 73 41.68 3.31 -34.11
CA SER A 73 41.54 3.59 -35.54
C SER A 73 40.46 4.65 -35.78
N VAL A 74 40.55 5.41 -36.89
CA VAL A 74 39.58 6.46 -37.22
C VAL A 74 38.14 5.91 -37.28
N SER A 75 37.95 4.77 -37.95
CA SER A 75 36.63 4.13 -38.07
C SER A 75 36.08 3.60 -36.73
N ASN A 76 36.95 3.12 -35.83
CA ASN A 76 36.54 2.65 -34.51
C ASN A 76 36.28 3.82 -33.56
N TYR A 77 37.02 4.92 -33.73
CA TYR A 77 36.86 6.14 -32.96
C TYR A 77 35.47 6.74 -33.18
N GLU A 78 35.03 6.91 -34.43
CA GLU A 78 33.69 7.42 -34.75
C GLU A 78 32.59 6.54 -34.15
N ARG A 79 32.68 5.20 -34.31
CA ARG A 79 31.74 4.27 -33.70
C ARG A 79 31.71 4.36 -32.17
N THR A 80 32.88 4.53 -31.55
CA THR A 80 33.01 4.67 -30.10
C THR A 80 32.35 5.96 -29.60
N VAL A 81 32.55 7.07 -30.31
CA VAL A 81 31.89 8.35 -29.98
C VAL A 81 30.37 8.23 -30.05
N ILE A 82 29.83 7.57 -31.08
CA ILE A 82 28.38 7.36 -31.19
C ILE A 82 27.87 6.47 -30.05
N ALA A 83 28.55 5.36 -29.76
CA ALA A 83 28.15 4.44 -28.70
C ALA A 83 28.19 5.10 -27.30
N LEU A 84 29.22 5.86 -26.98
CA LEU A 84 29.31 6.61 -25.72
C LEU A 84 28.16 7.62 -25.60
N LYS A 85 27.86 8.35 -26.68
CA LYS A 85 26.72 9.29 -26.70
C LYS A 85 25.39 8.60 -26.44
N LEU A 86 25.17 7.40 -26.98
CA LEU A 86 23.98 6.59 -26.72
C LEU A 86 23.88 6.14 -25.26
N LEU A 87 25.01 5.94 -24.58
CA LEU A 87 25.07 5.61 -23.17
C LEU A 87 24.99 6.84 -22.24
N GLY A 88 24.94 8.06 -22.78
CA GLY A 88 24.92 9.30 -22.01
C GLY A 88 26.31 9.75 -21.52
N TRP A 89 27.35 9.30 -22.20
CA TRP A 89 28.75 9.63 -21.95
C TRP A 89 29.34 10.39 -23.15
N ARG A 90 30.42 11.11 -22.93
CA ARG A 90 31.16 11.78 -24.00
C ARG A 90 32.65 11.51 -23.89
N LEU A 91 33.31 11.61 -25.03
CA LEU A 91 34.76 11.60 -25.12
C LEU A 91 35.24 13.04 -25.27
N THR A 92 36.12 13.47 -24.37
CA THR A 92 36.79 14.77 -24.37
C THR A 92 38.28 14.58 -24.62
N ASN A 93 38.90 15.54 -25.30
CA ASN A 93 40.33 15.52 -25.56
C ASN A 93 40.93 16.80 -24.98
N ASP A 94 41.56 16.66 -23.82
CA ASP A 94 42.21 17.76 -23.13
C ASP A 94 43.73 17.59 -23.26
N ASN A 95 44.39 18.51 -23.96
CA ASN A 95 45.85 18.52 -24.16
C ASN A 95 46.43 17.21 -24.72
N GLY A 96 45.68 16.47 -25.55
CA GLY A 96 46.13 15.21 -26.15
C GLY A 96 45.83 13.96 -25.29
N ALA A 97 45.23 14.13 -24.11
CA ALA A 97 44.72 13.04 -23.29
C ALA A 97 43.22 12.82 -23.54
N ILE A 98 42.86 11.58 -23.89
CA ILE A 98 41.46 11.18 -24.05
C ILE A 98 40.86 10.94 -22.67
N THR A 99 39.81 11.69 -22.32
CA THR A 99 39.00 11.51 -21.10
C THR A 99 37.57 11.10 -21.49
N ILE A 100 36.93 10.30 -20.64
CA ILE A 100 35.57 9.81 -20.82
C ILE A 100 34.78 10.20 -19.58
N GLU A 101 33.73 10.99 -19.78
CA GLU A 101 32.97 11.59 -18.69
C GLU A 101 31.46 11.47 -18.96
N PRO A 102 30.62 11.42 -17.92
CA PRO A 102 29.17 11.56 -18.06
C PRO A 102 28.82 12.88 -18.74
N SER A 103 27.88 12.83 -19.68
CA SER A 103 27.35 14.02 -20.35
C SER A 103 26.41 14.81 -19.43
N ALA A 104 26.51 16.14 -19.47
CA ALA A 104 25.66 17.04 -18.69
C ALA A 104 24.38 17.48 -19.44
N LEU A 105 24.04 16.85 -20.58
CA LEU A 105 22.84 17.22 -21.33
C LEU A 105 21.57 16.78 -20.60
N PRO A 106 20.49 17.60 -20.57
CA PRO A 106 19.25 17.32 -19.82
C PRO A 106 18.52 16.00 -20.15
N GLY A 107 18.88 15.30 -21.23
CA GLY A 107 18.31 14.00 -21.62
C GLY A 107 19.21 12.79 -21.38
N ASP A 108 20.46 12.98 -20.94
CA ASP A 108 21.43 11.89 -20.79
C ASP A 108 21.33 11.17 -19.43
N ALA A 109 20.62 11.73 -18.45
CA ALA A 109 20.42 11.10 -17.14
C ALA A 109 19.76 9.70 -17.25
N SER A 110 18.72 9.55 -18.08
CA SER A 110 18.09 8.24 -18.33
C SER A 110 19.01 7.26 -19.05
N ARG A 111 19.92 7.77 -19.90
CA ARG A 111 20.90 6.93 -20.62
C ARG A 111 22.00 6.44 -19.70
N GLN A 112 22.39 7.24 -18.71
CA GLN A 112 23.41 6.90 -17.71
C GLN A 112 22.99 5.77 -16.77
N LEU A 113 21.71 5.38 -16.75
CA LEU A 113 21.25 4.17 -16.05
C LEU A 113 21.58 2.87 -16.82
N ILE A 114 21.83 2.97 -18.13
CA ILE A 114 21.95 1.83 -19.04
C ILE A 114 23.26 1.04 -18.86
N PRO A 115 24.45 1.67 -18.70
CA PRO A 115 25.68 0.91 -18.58
C PRO A 115 25.66 -0.06 -17.40
N ALA A 116 25.27 0.42 -16.22
CA ALA A 116 25.09 -0.42 -15.04
C ALA A 116 24.08 -1.56 -15.28
N ALA A 117 22.96 -1.28 -15.95
CA ALA A 117 21.95 -2.29 -16.29
C ALA A 117 22.49 -3.37 -17.26
N LEU A 118 23.35 -2.99 -18.22
CA LEU A 118 24.02 -3.90 -19.13
C LEU A 118 25.21 -4.65 -18.49
N GLY A 119 25.58 -4.29 -17.26
CA GLY A 119 26.75 -4.86 -16.56
C GLY A 119 28.08 -4.32 -17.08
N ILE A 120 28.09 -3.10 -17.63
CA ILE A 120 29.31 -2.40 -18.06
C ILE A 120 30.02 -1.87 -16.80
N ASP A 121 31.30 -2.20 -16.68
CA ASP A 121 32.18 -1.56 -15.70
C ASP A 121 32.64 -0.23 -16.29
N GLU A 122 31.95 0.85 -15.89
CA GLU A 122 32.17 2.20 -16.40
C GLU A 122 33.60 2.69 -16.12
N VAL A 123 34.18 2.28 -14.99
CA VAL A 123 35.55 2.67 -14.59
C VAL A 123 36.57 1.96 -15.47
N GLU A 124 36.40 0.65 -15.70
CA GLU A 124 37.29 -0.11 -16.57
C GLU A 124 37.15 0.31 -18.04
N MET A 125 35.92 0.58 -18.50
CA MET A 125 35.67 1.12 -19.84
C MET A 125 36.42 2.43 -20.06
N ALA A 126 36.26 3.40 -19.15
CA ALA A 126 36.94 4.70 -19.24
C ALA A 126 38.47 4.53 -19.23
N ARG A 127 39.00 3.71 -18.32
CA ARG A 127 40.44 3.42 -18.20
C ARG A 127 41.02 2.77 -19.45
N SER A 128 40.33 1.79 -20.02
CA SER A 128 40.77 1.07 -21.21
C SER A 128 40.83 1.97 -22.44
N LEU A 129 39.80 2.79 -22.66
CA LEU A 129 39.71 3.68 -23.81
C LEU A 129 40.66 4.89 -23.71
N ALA A 130 40.88 5.43 -22.50
CA ALA A 130 41.86 6.49 -22.25
C ALA A 130 43.31 6.07 -22.59
N LYS A 131 43.62 4.77 -22.51
CA LYS A 131 44.93 4.20 -22.87
C LYS A 131 45.09 3.86 -24.36
N GLY A 132 44.12 4.24 -25.21
CA GLY A 132 44.12 3.81 -26.62
C GLY A 132 43.66 2.36 -26.84
N GLY A 133 43.15 1.71 -25.79
CA GLY A 133 42.75 0.30 -25.80
C GLY A 133 41.36 0.06 -26.39
N SER A 134 40.85 -1.15 -26.20
CA SER A 134 39.51 -1.54 -26.63
C SER A 134 38.72 -2.15 -25.49
N TYR A 135 37.40 -1.93 -25.45
CA TYR A 135 36.50 -2.45 -24.42
C TYR A 135 35.29 -3.14 -25.09
N PRO A 136 35.05 -4.43 -24.82
CA PRO A 136 33.90 -5.15 -25.38
C PRO A 136 32.63 -4.91 -24.55
N ILE A 137 31.51 -4.67 -25.23
CA ILE A 137 30.16 -4.60 -24.67
C ILE A 137 29.36 -5.77 -25.23
N ASP A 138 28.90 -6.66 -24.34
CA ASP A 138 28.01 -7.77 -24.71
C ASP A 138 26.55 -7.30 -24.72
N ILE A 139 25.93 -7.28 -25.89
CA ILE A 139 24.50 -6.98 -26.08
C ILE A 139 23.76 -8.31 -26.22
N ARG A 140 23.33 -8.87 -25.08
CA ARG A 140 22.71 -10.21 -25.04
C ARG A 140 21.22 -10.16 -25.40
N ALA A 141 20.83 -10.91 -26.43
CA ALA A 141 19.45 -11.24 -26.70
C ALA A 141 19.01 -12.46 -25.88
N GLU A 142 17.86 -12.37 -25.22
CA GLU A 142 17.26 -13.47 -24.44
C GLU A 142 15.81 -13.67 -24.91
N TRP A 143 15.36 -14.92 -24.91
CA TRP A 143 13.99 -15.28 -25.30
C TRP A 143 13.05 -15.25 -24.10
N ALA A 144 11.84 -14.72 -24.30
CA ALA A 144 10.76 -14.74 -23.31
C ALA A 144 9.45 -15.13 -24.01
N PRO A 145 8.73 -16.18 -23.56
CA PRO A 145 7.41 -16.48 -24.09
C PRO A 145 6.41 -15.37 -23.76
N LEU A 146 5.51 -15.11 -24.72
CA LEU A 146 4.40 -14.20 -24.57
C LEU A 146 3.09 -15.00 -24.73
N VAL A 147 2.17 -14.85 -23.78
CA VAL A 147 0.84 -15.47 -23.84
C VAL A 147 0.14 -15.01 -25.11
N GLU A 148 -0.36 -15.95 -25.91
CA GLU A 148 -1.02 -15.68 -27.18
C GLU A 148 -0.16 -14.87 -28.17
N ALA A 149 1.16 -15.10 -28.19
CA ALA A 149 2.13 -14.36 -29.02
C ALA A 149 1.70 -14.16 -30.48
N ARG A 150 1.09 -15.16 -31.11
CA ARG A 150 0.60 -15.07 -32.51
C ARG A 150 -0.47 -13.99 -32.67
N ALA A 151 -1.37 -13.87 -31.70
CA ALA A 151 -2.43 -12.86 -31.72
C ALA A 151 -1.85 -11.45 -31.53
N TRP A 152 -0.84 -11.29 -30.68
CA TRP A 152 -0.12 -10.02 -30.51
C TRP A 152 0.57 -9.60 -31.81
N TRP A 153 1.25 -10.53 -32.48
CA TRP A 153 1.86 -10.25 -33.79
C TRP A 153 0.84 -9.82 -34.83
N ALA A 154 -0.31 -10.50 -34.91
CA ALA A 154 -1.38 -10.13 -35.83
C ALA A 154 -2.03 -8.77 -35.50
N LEU A 155 -1.99 -8.36 -34.22
CA LEU A 155 -2.53 -7.07 -33.78
C LEU A 155 -1.58 -5.91 -34.10
N VAL A 156 -0.28 -6.09 -33.83
CA VAL A 156 0.74 -5.03 -33.90
C VAL A 156 1.34 -4.92 -35.31
N GLY A 157 1.40 -6.01 -36.07
CA GLY A 157 1.99 -6.03 -37.40
C GLY A 157 3.52 -5.96 -37.32
N GLN A 158 4.10 -4.86 -37.82
CA GLN A 158 5.55 -4.66 -37.79
C GLN A 158 6.00 -4.21 -36.41
N LEU A 159 6.91 -4.96 -35.79
CA LEU A 159 7.48 -4.60 -34.50
C LEU A 159 8.54 -3.50 -34.66
N PRO A 160 8.60 -2.55 -33.71
CA PRO A 160 9.71 -1.61 -33.62
C PRO A 160 11.00 -2.36 -33.24
N PRO A 161 12.18 -1.71 -33.34
CA PRO A 161 13.46 -2.34 -32.98
C PRO A 161 13.49 -2.93 -31.57
N GLY A 162 12.75 -2.35 -30.63
CA GLY A 162 12.57 -2.86 -29.28
C GLY A 162 11.58 -4.00 -29.09
N GLY A 163 10.99 -4.49 -30.16
CA GLY A 163 10.04 -5.58 -30.14
C GLY A 163 8.76 -5.25 -29.35
N VAL A 164 8.13 -6.30 -28.81
CA VAL A 164 6.85 -6.18 -28.10
C VAL A 164 6.99 -5.40 -26.77
N ALA A 165 8.18 -5.38 -26.16
CA ALA A 165 8.42 -4.60 -24.94
C ALA A 165 8.21 -3.10 -25.18
N GLU A 166 8.72 -2.57 -26.29
CA GLU A 166 8.52 -1.18 -26.69
C GLU A 166 7.05 -0.85 -26.96
N VAL A 167 6.33 -1.81 -27.55
CA VAL A 167 4.91 -1.69 -27.87
C VAL A 167 4.07 -1.53 -26.59
N PHE A 168 4.35 -2.34 -25.56
CA PHE A 168 3.65 -2.26 -24.27
C PHE A 168 3.93 -0.95 -23.53
N VAL A 169 5.16 -0.45 -23.60
CA VAL A 169 5.55 0.83 -22.98
C VAL A 169 4.92 2.01 -23.72
N SER A 170 4.85 1.92 -25.04
CA SER A 170 4.27 2.98 -25.88
C SER A 170 2.75 3.05 -25.79
N ASN A 171 2.08 1.95 -25.48
CA ASN A 171 0.64 1.89 -25.28
C ASN A 171 0.29 1.07 -24.03
N PRO A 172 0.12 1.74 -22.87
CA PRO A 172 -0.20 1.08 -21.61
C PRO A 172 -1.45 0.20 -21.66
N LEU A 173 -2.43 0.48 -22.54
CA LEU A 173 -3.63 -0.36 -22.66
C LEU A 173 -3.31 -1.78 -23.16
N LEU A 174 -2.28 -1.93 -24.01
CA LEU A 174 -1.78 -3.24 -24.42
C LEU A 174 -1.11 -3.97 -23.25
N ALA A 175 -0.35 -3.25 -22.42
CA ALA A 175 0.24 -3.80 -21.20
C ALA A 175 -0.84 -4.24 -20.20
N VAL A 176 -1.90 -3.45 -20.01
CA VAL A 176 -3.06 -3.80 -19.19
C VAL A 176 -3.66 -5.13 -19.66
N ALA A 177 -4.02 -5.24 -20.93
CA ALA A 177 -4.61 -6.46 -21.48
C ALA A 177 -3.67 -7.67 -21.38
N CYS A 178 -2.37 -7.48 -21.63
CA CYS A 178 -1.36 -8.54 -21.49
C CYS A 178 -1.25 -9.00 -20.03
N SER A 179 -1.22 -8.08 -19.07
CA SER A 179 -1.16 -8.42 -17.65
C SER A 179 -2.37 -9.21 -17.18
N GLY A 180 -3.57 -8.86 -17.68
CA GLY A 180 -4.81 -9.58 -17.42
C GLY A 180 -4.78 -10.98 -18.01
N LEU A 181 -4.50 -11.12 -19.30
CA LEU A 181 -4.40 -12.41 -19.99
C LEU A 181 -3.36 -13.35 -19.36
N ALA A 182 -2.22 -12.79 -18.97
CA ALA A 182 -1.14 -13.56 -18.36
C ALA A 182 -1.42 -14.02 -16.93
N ALA A 183 -2.39 -13.40 -16.24
CA ALA A 183 -2.86 -13.84 -14.93
C ALA A 183 -3.92 -14.96 -15.02
N MET A 184 -4.51 -15.18 -16.20
CA MET A 184 -5.58 -16.16 -16.41
C MET A 184 -5.04 -17.60 -16.45
N ASN A 185 -5.94 -18.55 -16.26
CA ASN A 185 -5.70 -19.92 -16.71
C ASN A 185 -5.37 -19.93 -18.23
N PRO A 186 -4.31 -20.62 -18.69
CA PRO A 186 -3.89 -20.59 -20.09
C PRO A 186 -4.95 -21.04 -21.09
N GLU A 187 -5.75 -22.07 -20.75
CA GLU A 187 -6.83 -22.55 -21.61
C GLU A 187 -7.94 -21.50 -21.73
N ALA A 188 -8.26 -20.80 -20.63
CA ALA A 188 -9.22 -19.71 -20.63
C ALA A 188 -8.76 -18.53 -21.49
N ALA A 189 -7.48 -18.14 -21.37
CA ALA A 189 -6.89 -17.06 -22.17
C ALA A 189 -6.95 -17.38 -23.67
N ALA A 190 -6.49 -18.58 -24.06
CA ALA A 190 -6.51 -19.04 -25.45
C ALA A 190 -7.94 -19.07 -26.01
N LEU A 191 -8.90 -19.59 -25.24
CA LEU A 191 -10.30 -19.65 -25.63
C LEU A 191 -10.87 -18.25 -25.87
N LEU A 192 -10.63 -17.30 -24.96
CA LEU A 192 -11.13 -15.92 -25.10
C LEU A 192 -10.52 -15.19 -26.30
N VAL A 193 -9.21 -15.33 -26.51
CA VAL A 193 -8.53 -14.74 -27.66
C VAL A 193 -9.07 -15.33 -28.96
N SER A 194 -9.33 -16.65 -29.01
CA SER A 194 -9.94 -17.30 -30.17
C SER A 194 -11.38 -16.87 -30.42
N GLU A 195 -12.16 -16.60 -29.36
CA GLU A 195 -13.59 -16.28 -29.46
C GLU A 195 -13.87 -14.83 -29.81
N MET A 196 -13.15 -13.89 -29.18
CA MET A 196 -13.42 -12.45 -29.33
C MET A 196 -12.38 -11.73 -30.19
N GLY A 197 -11.20 -12.32 -30.34
CA GLY A 197 -10.05 -11.66 -30.96
C GLY A 197 -9.36 -10.68 -30.00
N LEU A 198 -8.03 -10.66 -30.06
CA LEU A 198 -7.21 -9.85 -29.16
C LEU A 198 -7.51 -8.34 -29.26
N ARG A 199 -7.81 -7.82 -30.46
CA ARG A 199 -8.15 -6.40 -30.66
C ARG A 199 -9.36 -5.97 -29.85
N VAL A 200 -10.40 -6.81 -29.78
CA VAL A 200 -11.61 -6.53 -29.01
C VAL A 200 -11.31 -6.60 -27.51
N LEU A 201 -10.55 -7.61 -27.09
CA LEU A 201 -10.13 -7.75 -25.70
C LEU A 201 -9.36 -6.54 -25.19
N VAL A 202 -8.37 -6.06 -25.97
CA VAL A 202 -7.60 -4.84 -25.65
C VAL A 202 -8.51 -3.62 -25.58
N ASN A 203 -9.30 -3.36 -26.63
CA ASN A 203 -10.00 -2.08 -26.76
C ASN A 203 -11.24 -1.96 -25.87
N ARG A 204 -11.84 -3.08 -25.45
CA ARG A 204 -13.12 -3.09 -24.72
C ARG A 204 -13.07 -3.75 -23.35
N HIS A 205 -12.14 -4.67 -23.12
CA HIS A 205 -12.15 -5.54 -21.94
C HIS A 205 -10.83 -5.57 -21.17
N ALA A 206 -9.84 -4.75 -21.51
CA ALA A 206 -8.51 -4.76 -20.88
C ALA A 206 -8.59 -4.63 -19.35
N ASN A 207 -9.36 -3.66 -18.84
CA ASN A 207 -9.53 -3.47 -17.39
C ASN A 207 -10.21 -4.69 -16.74
N VAL A 208 -11.26 -5.23 -17.36
CA VAL A 208 -11.97 -6.41 -16.82
C VAL A 208 -11.03 -7.61 -16.72
N LEU A 209 -10.19 -7.82 -17.74
CA LEU A 209 -9.15 -8.86 -17.74
C LEU A 209 -8.10 -8.61 -16.66
N GLN A 210 -7.62 -7.38 -16.52
CA GLN A 210 -6.63 -7.01 -15.52
C GLN A 210 -7.13 -7.31 -14.10
N PHE A 211 -8.36 -6.93 -13.77
CA PHE A 211 -8.88 -7.05 -12.41
C PHE A 211 -9.45 -8.44 -12.07
N TYR A 212 -10.04 -9.13 -13.05
CA TYR A 212 -10.85 -10.32 -12.78
C TYR A 212 -10.46 -11.55 -13.61
N GLY A 213 -9.53 -11.41 -14.57
CA GLY A 213 -9.12 -12.49 -15.45
C GLY A 213 -8.54 -13.69 -14.70
N GLU A 214 -7.83 -13.47 -13.59
CA GLU A 214 -7.24 -14.56 -12.78
C GLU A 214 -8.28 -15.55 -12.26
N SER A 215 -9.52 -15.11 -12.06
CA SER A 215 -10.58 -15.96 -11.52
C SER A 215 -11.12 -16.94 -12.56
N PHE A 216 -10.85 -16.72 -13.85
CA PHE A 216 -11.43 -17.53 -14.91
C PHE A 216 -10.60 -18.79 -15.09
N VAL A 217 -11.22 -19.93 -14.77
CA VAL A 217 -10.57 -21.23 -14.79
C VAL A 217 -11.39 -22.18 -15.66
N LEU A 218 -10.72 -22.86 -16.58
CA LEU A 218 -11.28 -24.02 -17.27
C LEU A 218 -10.77 -25.30 -16.61
N ALA A 219 -11.67 -26.25 -16.40
CA ALA A 219 -11.37 -27.55 -15.82
C ALA A 219 -12.17 -28.64 -16.53
N GLY A 220 -11.48 -29.61 -17.13
CA GLY A 220 -12.12 -30.73 -17.83
C GLY A 220 -13.01 -30.30 -19.01
N GLY A 221 -12.58 -29.28 -19.76
CA GLY A 221 -13.33 -28.74 -20.92
C GLY A 221 -14.55 -27.88 -20.55
N ARG A 222 -14.70 -27.51 -19.28
CA ARG A 222 -15.82 -26.69 -18.77
C ARG A 222 -15.27 -25.45 -18.07
N ALA A 223 -16.09 -24.40 -17.98
CA ALA A 223 -15.80 -23.31 -17.08
C ALA A 223 -16.05 -23.77 -15.63
N ALA A 224 -15.04 -23.66 -14.77
CA ALA A 224 -15.25 -23.76 -13.33
C ALA A 224 -16.10 -22.56 -12.89
N VAL A 225 -16.95 -22.75 -11.88
CA VAL A 225 -17.79 -21.67 -11.35
C VAL A 225 -17.76 -21.65 -9.82
N PRO A 226 -17.84 -20.47 -9.18
CA PRO A 226 -18.00 -20.37 -7.73
C PRO A 226 -19.24 -21.15 -7.28
N GLY A 227 -19.06 -22.03 -6.30
CA GLY A 227 -20.08 -22.94 -5.79
C GLY A 227 -20.05 -24.33 -6.43
N GLY A 228 -19.17 -24.54 -7.42
CA GLY A 228 -19.00 -25.83 -8.09
C GLY A 228 -20.20 -26.22 -8.95
N ARG A 229 -20.35 -27.53 -9.23
CA ARG A 229 -21.39 -28.03 -10.14
C ARG A 229 -22.82 -27.71 -9.69
N GLU A 230 -23.07 -27.69 -8.39
CA GLU A 230 -24.39 -27.35 -7.84
C GLU A 230 -24.83 -25.92 -8.17
N ALA A 231 -23.87 -25.02 -8.41
CA ALA A 231 -24.11 -23.62 -8.76
C ALA A 231 -24.26 -23.37 -10.27
N GLU A 232 -24.00 -24.35 -11.14
CA GLU A 232 -24.08 -24.18 -12.60
C GLU A 232 -25.44 -23.59 -13.06
N PRO A 233 -26.61 -24.03 -12.55
CA PRO A 233 -27.90 -23.44 -12.93
C PRO A 233 -28.01 -21.95 -12.56
N ALA A 234 -27.38 -21.52 -11.47
CA ALA A 234 -27.38 -20.13 -11.05
C ALA A 234 -26.54 -19.26 -12.02
N TRP A 235 -25.38 -19.77 -12.40
CA TRP A 235 -24.50 -19.13 -13.38
C TRP A 235 -25.07 -19.14 -14.81
N GLU A 236 -25.79 -20.18 -15.19
CA GLU A 236 -26.57 -20.25 -16.44
C GLU A 236 -27.63 -19.16 -16.50
N LYS A 237 -28.39 -18.98 -15.41
CA LYS A 237 -29.38 -17.90 -15.30
C LYS A 237 -28.73 -16.53 -15.42
N LEU A 238 -27.58 -16.32 -14.77
CA LEU A 238 -26.87 -15.03 -14.80
C LEU A 238 -26.22 -14.72 -16.14
N THR A 239 -25.62 -15.70 -16.82
CA THR A 239 -24.89 -15.47 -18.08
C THR A 239 -25.75 -15.66 -19.32
N GLY A 240 -26.83 -16.45 -19.23
CA GLY A 240 -27.58 -16.95 -20.38
C GLY A 240 -26.85 -18.06 -21.15
N GLY A 241 -25.67 -18.51 -20.68
CA GLY A 241 -24.86 -19.55 -21.31
C GLY A 241 -24.44 -20.63 -20.30
N SER A 242 -24.33 -21.88 -20.76
CA SER A 242 -23.90 -22.98 -19.89
C SER A 242 -22.40 -22.95 -19.61
N PRO A 243 -21.95 -23.17 -18.36
CA PRO A 243 -20.56 -23.47 -18.06
C PRO A 243 -20.01 -24.69 -18.82
N ALA A 244 -20.90 -25.58 -19.29
CA ALA A 244 -20.57 -26.67 -20.21
C ALA A 244 -20.10 -26.19 -21.60
N ASN A 245 -20.49 -24.97 -21.99
CA ASN A 245 -20.02 -24.26 -23.17
C ASN A 245 -19.14 -23.08 -22.74
N PRO A 246 -17.85 -23.33 -22.41
CA PRO A 246 -16.97 -22.31 -21.86
C PRO A 246 -16.80 -21.10 -22.78
N ARG A 247 -16.90 -21.30 -24.11
CA ARG A 247 -16.83 -20.22 -25.12
C ARG A 247 -17.93 -19.19 -24.93
N ALA A 248 -19.19 -19.64 -24.91
CA ALA A 248 -20.32 -18.74 -24.70
C ALA A 248 -20.33 -18.15 -23.28
N PHE A 249 -19.98 -18.97 -22.28
CA PHE A 249 -19.97 -18.57 -20.87
C PHE A 249 -18.95 -17.49 -20.56
N CYS A 250 -17.67 -17.69 -20.90
CA CYS A 250 -16.61 -16.72 -20.61
C CYS A 250 -16.82 -15.40 -21.38
N ARG A 251 -17.32 -15.47 -22.62
CA ARG A 251 -17.73 -14.27 -23.37
C ARG A 251 -18.84 -13.51 -22.62
N ALA A 252 -19.89 -14.20 -22.19
CA ALA A 252 -20.99 -13.59 -21.46
C ALA A 252 -20.54 -12.95 -20.12
N LEU A 253 -19.65 -13.59 -19.37
CA LEU A 253 -19.07 -13.02 -18.14
C LEU A 253 -18.38 -11.68 -18.40
N LEU A 254 -17.60 -11.57 -19.49
CA LEU A 254 -16.86 -10.35 -19.83
C LEU A 254 -17.74 -9.24 -20.40
N THR A 255 -18.76 -9.59 -21.20
CA THR A 255 -19.56 -8.60 -21.92
C THR A 255 -20.76 -8.11 -21.12
N LYS A 256 -21.31 -8.95 -20.22
CA LYS A 256 -22.56 -8.63 -19.51
C LYS A 256 -22.37 -7.45 -18.56
N ASP A 257 -23.30 -6.49 -18.67
CA ASP A 257 -23.36 -5.28 -17.85
C ASP A 257 -22.00 -4.56 -17.74
N LEU A 258 -21.27 -4.46 -18.87
CA LEU A 258 -19.95 -3.84 -18.96
C LEU A 258 -18.90 -4.48 -18.02
N GLY A 259 -18.94 -5.80 -17.87
CA GLY A 259 -17.98 -6.57 -17.07
C GLY A 259 -18.31 -6.64 -15.57
N ARG A 260 -19.44 -6.07 -15.13
CA ARG A 260 -19.89 -6.18 -13.74
C ARG A 260 -20.17 -7.62 -13.32
N LEU A 261 -20.55 -8.50 -14.25
CA LEU A 261 -20.72 -9.92 -13.95
C LEU A 261 -19.38 -10.62 -13.70
N ALA A 262 -18.32 -10.26 -14.43
CA ALA A 262 -16.97 -10.75 -14.16
C ALA A 262 -16.48 -10.31 -12.76
N ALA A 263 -16.80 -9.07 -12.35
CA ALA A 263 -16.50 -8.58 -11.00
C ALA A 263 -17.20 -9.44 -9.92
N PHE A 264 -18.49 -9.72 -10.10
CA PHE A 264 -19.26 -10.56 -9.19
C PHE A 264 -18.72 -11.99 -9.12
N TYR A 265 -18.40 -12.56 -10.29
CA TYR A 265 -17.77 -13.88 -10.41
C TYR A 265 -16.44 -13.93 -9.66
N SER A 266 -15.57 -12.92 -9.83
CA SER A 266 -14.28 -12.86 -9.15
C SER A 266 -14.45 -12.70 -7.63
N ALA A 267 -15.35 -11.82 -7.20
CA ALA A 267 -15.60 -11.59 -5.78
C ALA A 267 -16.10 -12.86 -5.06
N LEU A 268 -16.97 -13.64 -5.70
CA LEU A 268 -17.40 -14.95 -5.19
C LEU A 268 -16.28 -16.00 -5.23
N SER A 269 -15.43 -16.00 -6.26
CA SER A 269 -14.30 -16.94 -6.40
C SER A 269 -13.29 -16.84 -5.26
N ARG A 270 -13.16 -15.66 -4.63
CA ARG A 270 -12.28 -15.43 -3.48
C ARG A 270 -12.81 -16.04 -2.17
N GLY A 271 -14.10 -16.35 -2.09
CA GLY A 271 -14.71 -16.98 -0.91
C GLY A 271 -14.45 -18.47 -0.83
N ASP A 272 -14.53 -19.05 0.37
CA ASP A 272 -14.52 -20.51 0.53
C ASP A 272 -15.81 -21.17 0.01
N ALA A 273 -15.86 -22.51 0.06
CA ALA A 273 -17.01 -23.27 -0.43
C ALA A 273 -18.34 -22.90 0.29
N ALA A 274 -18.31 -22.54 1.57
CA ALA A 274 -19.52 -22.18 2.31
C ALA A 274 -20.07 -20.82 1.84
N HIS A 275 -19.18 -19.84 1.67
CA HIS A 275 -19.53 -18.52 1.15
C HIS A 275 -20.05 -18.61 -0.28
N GLN A 276 -19.35 -19.34 -1.14
CA GLN A 276 -19.77 -19.54 -2.52
C GLN A 276 -21.17 -20.18 -2.59
N ARG A 277 -21.43 -21.24 -1.81
CA ARG A 277 -22.74 -21.90 -1.73
C ARG A 277 -23.85 -20.98 -1.21
N PHE A 278 -23.55 -20.09 -0.26
CA PHE A 278 -24.55 -19.15 0.26
C PHE A 278 -25.12 -18.26 -0.86
N PHE A 279 -24.25 -17.64 -1.65
CA PHE A 279 -24.66 -16.72 -2.73
C PHE A 279 -25.17 -17.43 -3.99
N THR A 280 -24.79 -18.69 -4.20
CA THR A 280 -25.14 -19.45 -5.42
C THR A 280 -26.15 -20.58 -5.17
N ARG A 281 -26.75 -20.64 -3.98
CA ARG A 281 -27.65 -21.72 -3.53
C ARG A 281 -28.75 -22.07 -4.52
N ASN A 282 -29.29 -21.06 -5.21
CA ASN A 282 -30.25 -21.22 -6.29
C ASN A 282 -30.17 -20.01 -7.25
N PRO A 283 -30.74 -20.12 -8.46
CA PRO A 283 -30.69 -19.05 -9.44
C PRO A 283 -31.29 -17.71 -8.99
N ILE A 284 -32.35 -17.72 -8.18
CA ILE A 284 -33.05 -16.51 -7.72
C ILE A 284 -32.19 -15.75 -6.72
N THR A 285 -31.59 -16.45 -5.75
CA THR A 285 -30.68 -15.85 -4.76
C THR A 285 -29.46 -15.22 -5.45
N ALA A 286 -28.85 -15.93 -6.40
CA ALA A 286 -27.70 -15.41 -7.15
C ALA A 286 -28.06 -14.17 -7.97
N GLU A 287 -29.22 -14.17 -8.64
CA GLU A 287 -29.73 -13.01 -9.39
C GLU A 287 -29.98 -11.79 -8.50
N ARG A 288 -30.52 -11.99 -7.29
CA ARG A 288 -30.76 -10.89 -6.34
C ARG A 288 -29.47 -10.27 -5.83
N PHE A 289 -28.49 -11.07 -5.41
CA PHE A 289 -27.19 -10.55 -4.96
C PHE A 289 -26.40 -9.92 -6.10
N TYR A 290 -26.45 -10.50 -7.31
CA TYR A 290 -25.87 -9.87 -8.48
C TYR A 290 -26.56 -8.53 -8.77
N SER A 291 -27.88 -8.45 -8.67
CA SER A 291 -28.59 -7.19 -8.86
C SER A 291 -28.22 -6.14 -7.82
N TRP A 292 -28.10 -6.53 -6.55
CA TRP A 292 -27.66 -5.63 -5.47
C TRP A 292 -26.23 -5.10 -5.71
N TYR A 293 -25.32 -5.97 -6.15
CA TYR A 293 -23.93 -5.61 -6.40
C TYR A 293 -23.78 -4.77 -7.68
N ARG A 294 -24.38 -5.16 -8.82
CA ARG A 294 -24.23 -4.46 -10.10
C ARG A 294 -24.81 -3.03 -10.12
N THR A 295 -25.74 -2.71 -9.21
CA THR A 295 -26.35 -1.38 -9.07
C THR A 295 -25.65 -0.52 -8.02
N SER A 296 -24.55 -1.00 -7.45
CA SER A 296 -23.81 -0.27 -6.44
C SER A 296 -23.09 0.95 -7.03
N ASP A 297 -22.82 1.95 -6.19
CA ASP A 297 -22.15 3.18 -6.61
C ASP A 297 -20.71 2.89 -7.10
N GLU A 298 -20.05 1.88 -6.53
CA GLU A 298 -18.69 1.45 -6.90
C GLU A 298 -18.59 0.91 -8.33
N LEU A 299 -19.71 0.42 -8.87
CA LEU A 299 -19.77 -0.11 -10.23
C LEU A 299 -20.52 0.81 -11.18
N ARG A 300 -20.96 2.00 -10.72
CA ARG A 300 -21.72 2.97 -11.52
C ARG A 300 -21.02 3.28 -12.84
N ASN A 301 -19.69 3.47 -12.78
CA ASN A 301 -18.85 3.77 -13.95
C ASN A 301 -18.18 2.52 -14.56
N GLY A 302 -18.65 1.32 -14.21
CA GLY A 302 -18.00 0.06 -14.57
C GLY A 302 -16.80 -0.26 -13.67
N VAL A 303 -15.91 -1.09 -14.19
CA VAL A 303 -14.71 -1.56 -13.47
C VAL A 303 -13.62 -0.49 -13.55
N SER A 304 -13.17 0.04 -12.42
CA SER A 304 -12.20 1.15 -12.34
C SER A 304 -11.16 0.94 -11.24
N PRO A 305 -9.85 1.14 -11.51
CA PRO A 305 -8.80 1.03 -10.49
C PRO A 305 -8.96 2.00 -9.31
N MET A 306 -9.75 3.07 -9.48
CA MET A 306 -9.73 4.22 -8.56
C MET A 306 -10.76 4.13 -7.42
N GLN A 307 -11.57 3.07 -7.33
CA GLN A 307 -12.70 2.99 -6.39
C GLN A 307 -12.47 1.98 -5.27
N ALA A 308 -12.95 2.31 -4.06
CA ALA A 308 -12.87 1.45 -2.89
C ALA A 308 -13.99 0.40 -2.92
N TYR A 309 -13.65 -0.85 -3.24
CA TYR A 309 -14.61 -1.95 -3.41
C TYR A 309 -14.93 -2.68 -2.10
N TRP A 310 -15.43 -1.97 -1.08
CA TRP A 310 -15.73 -2.62 0.22
C TRP A 310 -16.81 -3.70 0.10
N ARG A 311 -17.79 -3.55 -0.82
CA ARG A 311 -18.83 -4.57 -1.05
C ARG A 311 -18.27 -5.90 -1.52
N GLU A 312 -17.16 -5.89 -2.26
CA GLU A 312 -16.51 -7.14 -2.68
C GLU A 312 -16.00 -7.94 -1.49
N ALA A 313 -15.57 -7.27 -0.42
CA ALA A 313 -15.10 -7.93 0.80
C ALA A 313 -16.23 -8.63 1.58
N ILE A 314 -17.50 -8.34 1.29
CA ILE A 314 -18.63 -9.05 1.90
C ILE A 314 -18.70 -10.49 1.39
N PHE A 315 -18.43 -10.75 0.12
CA PHE A 315 -18.59 -12.10 -0.45
C PHE A 315 -17.70 -13.15 0.24
N PRO A 316 -16.38 -12.94 0.40
CA PRO A 316 -15.53 -13.85 1.15
C PRO A 316 -15.55 -13.62 2.67
N GLY A 317 -16.13 -12.52 3.15
CA GLY A 317 -16.06 -12.10 4.55
C GLY A 317 -17.36 -12.16 5.33
N LEU A 318 -18.48 -12.55 4.70
CA LEU A 318 -19.79 -12.63 5.33
C LEU A 318 -19.72 -13.56 6.55
N PRO A 319 -20.12 -13.14 7.76
CA PRO A 319 -20.01 -14.00 8.92
C PRO A 319 -21.01 -15.15 8.80
N LEU A 320 -20.54 -16.35 8.46
CA LEU A 320 -21.35 -17.56 8.40
C LEU A 320 -21.12 -18.43 9.64
N ASP A 321 -22.19 -19.06 10.14
CA ASP A 321 -22.11 -20.12 11.15
C ASP A 321 -21.72 -21.46 10.51
N VAL A 322 -21.49 -22.48 11.34
CA VAL A 322 -21.14 -23.84 10.89
C VAL A 322 -22.20 -24.49 9.99
N ALA A 323 -23.43 -23.97 9.98
CA ALA A 323 -24.53 -24.44 9.13
C ALA A 323 -24.67 -23.61 7.84
N GLY A 324 -23.81 -22.62 7.61
CA GLY A 324 -23.87 -21.72 6.45
C GLY A 324 -24.96 -20.66 6.53
N ARG A 325 -25.46 -20.33 7.73
CA ARG A 325 -26.39 -19.22 7.97
C ARG A 325 -25.64 -17.98 8.42
N VAL A 326 -26.24 -16.80 8.28
CA VAL A 326 -25.56 -15.56 8.64
C VAL A 326 -25.52 -15.41 10.16
N ARG A 327 -24.32 -15.32 10.72
CA ARG A 327 -24.07 -14.95 12.11
C ARG A 327 -24.12 -13.42 12.23
N PHE A 328 -25.29 -12.91 12.56
CA PHE A 328 -25.48 -11.50 12.88
C PHE A 328 -24.88 -11.16 14.26
N PRO A 329 -23.92 -10.21 14.37
CA PRO A 329 -23.41 -9.77 15.67
C PRO A 329 -24.54 -9.12 16.48
N GLY A 330 -24.59 -9.38 17.78
CA GLY A 330 -25.73 -9.07 18.66
C GLY A 330 -27.05 -9.73 18.28
N GLY A 331 -27.01 -10.75 17.41
CA GLY A 331 -28.17 -11.50 16.94
C GLY A 331 -28.98 -10.76 15.86
N LYS A 332 -29.82 -11.51 15.16
CA LYS A 332 -30.59 -11.02 14.01
C LYS A 332 -31.52 -9.83 14.34
N VAL A 333 -32.00 -9.76 15.58
CA VAL A 333 -32.89 -8.70 16.10
C VAL A 333 -32.22 -7.31 16.11
N ALA A 334 -30.89 -7.25 16.14
CA ALA A 334 -30.16 -5.99 16.00
C ALA A 334 -30.22 -5.42 14.58
N TRP A 335 -30.43 -6.27 13.58
CA TRP A 335 -30.32 -5.94 12.16
C TRP A 335 -31.67 -5.91 11.43
N SER A 336 -32.66 -6.64 11.93
CA SER A 336 -34.01 -6.66 11.39
C SER A 336 -35.04 -6.95 12.47
N THR A 337 -36.14 -6.20 12.44
CA THR A 337 -37.32 -6.45 13.28
C THR A 337 -38.34 -7.38 12.60
N ALA A 338 -38.17 -7.66 11.31
CA ALA A 338 -39.06 -8.51 10.54
C ALA A 338 -38.59 -9.96 10.55
N SER A 339 -39.53 -10.91 10.57
CA SER A 339 -39.27 -12.35 10.41
C SER A 339 -39.01 -12.69 8.93
N VAL A 340 -37.93 -12.13 8.39
CA VAL A 340 -37.48 -12.29 7.00
C VAL A 340 -36.29 -13.24 6.91
N THR A 341 -35.99 -13.76 5.72
CA THR A 341 -34.81 -14.62 5.51
C THR A 341 -33.50 -13.84 5.68
N ASP A 342 -32.37 -14.52 5.91
CA ASP A 342 -31.07 -13.84 6.04
C ASP A 342 -30.71 -13.06 4.77
N GLU A 343 -31.02 -13.62 3.60
CA GLU A 343 -30.90 -12.98 2.29
C GLU A 343 -31.65 -11.64 2.24
N GLU A 344 -32.91 -11.62 2.68
CA GLU A 344 -33.74 -10.42 2.68
C GLU A 344 -33.23 -9.35 3.65
N VAL A 345 -32.66 -9.74 4.79
CA VAL A 345 -32.00 -8.80 5.70
C VAL A 345 -30.81 -8.15 4.99
N LEU A 346 -29.90 -8.96 4.44
CA LEU A 346 -28.68 -8.46 3.79
C LEU A 346 -28.99 -7.48 2.65
N LEU A 347 -29.90 -7.86 1.74
CA LEU A 347 -30.21 -7.07 0.55
C LEU A 347 -30.88 -5.72 0.87
N LYS A 348 -31.51 -5.58 2.04
CA LYS A 348 -32.22 -4.36 2.47
C LYS A 348 -31.47 -3.56 3.52
N LEU A 349 -30.31 -4.04 3.99
CA LEU A 349 -29.61 -3.44 5.11
C LEU A 349 -28.87 -2.15 4.69
N PRO A 350 -29.23 -0.97 5.23
CA PRO A 350 -28.63 0.30 4.80
C PRO A 350 -27.14 0.38 5.11
N SER A 351 -26.74 -0.14 6.27
CA SER A 351 -25.37 -0.12 6.80
C SER A 351 -24.69 -1.49 6.69
N ILE A 352 -24.91 -2.24 5.60
CA ILE A 352 -24.32 -3.58 5.43
C ILE A 352 -22.79 -3.57 5.48
N GLU A 353 -22.14 -2.45 5.14
CA GLU A 353 -20.69 -2.22 5.32
C GLU A 353 -20.20 -2.46 6.76
N SER A 354 -21.08 -2.28 7.75
CA SER A 354 -20.75 -2.47 9.17
C SER A 354 -20.83 -3.93 9.63
N LEU A 355 -21.50 -4.82 8.88
CA LEU A 355 -21.81 -6.18 9.34
C LEU A 355 -20.55 -7.01 9.59
N VAL A 356 -19.66 -7.09 8.58
CA VAL A 356 -18.42 -7.88 8.67
C VAL A 356 -17.47 -7.30 9.73
N PRO A 357 -17.19 -5.98 9.76
CA PRO A 357 -16.39 -5.36 10.82
C PRO A 357 -16.94 -5.61 12.23
N LEU A 358 -18.26 -5.50 12.44
CA LEU A 358 -18.86 -5.74 13.75
C LEU A 358 -18.84 -7.21 14.16
N ALA A 359 -18.99 -8.14 13.22
CA ALA A 359 -18.83 -9.56 13.49
C ALA A 359 -17.39 -9.92 13.91
N LYS A 360 -16.39 -9.29 13.28
CA LYS A 360 -14.98 -9.40 13.67
C LYS A 360 -14.71 -8.76 15.03
N LEU A 361 -15.30 -7.59 15.29
CA LEU A 361 -15.17 -6.91 16.57
C LEU A 361 -15.70 -7.79 17.71
N GLU A 362 -16.90 -8.34 17.58
CA GLU A 362 -17.51 -9.24 18.56
C GLU A 362 -16.65 -10.50 18.80
N GLU A 363 -16.12 -11.09 17.73
CA GLU A 363 -15.23 -12.26 17.80
C GLU A 363 -13.95 -11.95 18.59
N LYS A 364 -13.28 -10.85 18.26
CA LYS A 364 -12.03 -10.46 18.91
C LYS A 364 -12.22 -10.05 20.37
N ARG A 365 -13.35 -9.42 20.69
CA ARG A 365 -13.75 -9.09 22.08
C ARG A 365 -13.99 -10.34 22.92
N LYS A 366 -14.28 -11.49 22.28
CA LYS A 366 -14.71 -12.73 22.94
C LYS A 366 -15.92 -12.51 23.87
N ALA A 367 -16.72 -11.50 23.59
CA ALA A 367 -17.89 -11.09 24.35
C ALA A 367 -18.96 -10.59 23.37
N PRO A 368 -20.20 -11.09 23.47
CA PRO A 368 -21.26 -10.69 22.55
C PRO A 368 -21.55 -9.19 22.69
N LEU A 369 -21.83 -8.54 21.57
CA LEU A 369 -22.38 -7.18 21.58
C LEU A 369 -23.88 -7.29 21.87
N ASP A 370 -24.41 -6.44 22.74
CA ASP A 370 -25.85 -6.38 22.94
C ASP A 370 -26.54 -5.70 21.74
N VAL A 371 -27.86 -5.91 21.63
CA VAL A 371 -28.68 -5.45 20.50
C VAL A 371 -28.58 -3.93 20.29
N ASP A 372 -28.58 -3.15 21.37
CA ASP A 372 -28.58 -1.68 21.28
C ASP A 372 -27.19 -1.13 20.97
N ALA A 373 -26.14 -1.77 21.49
CA ALA A 373 -24.76 -1.49 21.11
C ALA A 373 -24.55 -1.70 19.61
N VAL A 374 -25.01 -2.83 19.05
CA VAL A 374 -24.88 -3.11 17.61
C VAL A 374 -25.62 -2.06 16.78
N ARG A 375 -26.83 -1.67 17.15
CA ARG A 375 -27.58 -0.62 16.43
C ARG A 375 -26.84 0.71 16.41
N LEU A 376 -26.25 1.11 17.55
CA LEU A 376 -25.47 2.35 17.64
C LEU A 376 -24.20 2.27 16.78
N LEU A 377 -23.44 1.17 16.89
CA LEU A 377 -22.20 0.98 16.16
C LEU A 377 -22.45 0.89 14.65
N ALA A 378 -23.49 0.18 14.21
CA ALA A 378 -23.86 0.07 12.80
C ALA A 378 -24.37 1.40 12.23
N GLY A 379 -25.14 2.16 13.01
CA GLY A 379 -25.63 3.48 12.63
C GLY A 379 -24.54 4.54 12.51
N ARG A 380 -23.44 4.39 13.26
CA ARG A 380 -22.29 5.32 13.28
C ARG A 380 -21.01 4.75 12.67
N TYR A 381 -21.10 3.63 11.95
CA TYR A 381 -19.96 2.87 11.47
C TYR A 381 -18.90 3.75 10.77
N ARG A 382 -19.30 4.57 9.79
CA ARG A 382 -18.38 5.43 9.04
C ARG A 382 -17.56 6.39 9.93
N GLY A 383 -18.18 6.95 10.96
CA GLY A 383 -17.52 7.87 11.89
C GLY A 383 -16.73 7.16 13.00
N TRP A 384 -17.13 5.94 13.37
CA TRP A 384 -16.56 5.23 14.53
C TRP A 384 -15.62 4.09 14.16
N THR A 385 -15.49 3.72 12.88
CA THR A 385 -14.56 2.68 12.43
C THR A 385 -13.13 2.90 12.98
N PRO A 386 -12.58 4.14 13.01
CA PRO A 386 -11.26 4.36 13.60
C PRO A 386 -11.16 3.92 15.07
N LEU A 387 -12.25 3.97 15.84
CA LEU A 387 -12.30 3.62 17.27
C LEU A 387 -12.35 2.12 17.56
N PHE A 388 -12.54 1.27 16.54
CA PHE A 388 -12.69 -0.18 16.75
C PHE A 388 -11.52 -0.84 17.50
N PRO A 389 -10.24 -0.44 17.33
CA PRO A 389 -9.14 -0.98 18.12
C PRO A 389 -9.30 -0.74 19.64
N TYR A 390 -9.88 0.37 20.07
CA TYR A 390 -10.23 0.58 21.47
C TYR A 390 -11.35 -0.36 21.91
N PHE A 391 -12.40 -0.51 21.10
CA PHE A 391 -13.54 -1.37 21.43
C PHE A 391 -13.15 -2.84 21.47
N GLU A 392 -12.16 -3.26 20.68
CA GLU A 392 -11.57 -4.59 20.71
C GLU A 392 -10.88 -4.86 22.05
N LYS A 393 -10.07 -3.91 22.53
CA LYS A 393 -9.29 -4.03 23.76
C LYS A 393 -10.07 -3.73 25.04
N LEU A 394 -11.26 -3.15 24.92
CA LEU A 394 -12.19 -2.87 26.03
C LEU A 394 -13.47 -3.71 25.88
N PRO A 395 -13.41 -5.04 26.09
CA PRO A 395 -14.52 -5.97 25.82
C PRO A 395 -15.73 -5.79 26.75
N ALA A 396 -15.60 -4.97 27.80
CA ALA A 396 -16.69 -4.68 28.73
C ALA A 396 -17.62 -3.55 28.28
N LEU A 397 -17.25 -2.78 27.23
CA LEU A 397 -18.09 -1.70 26.71
C LEU A 397 -19.41 -2.27 26.15
N ALA A 398 -20.53 -1.74 26.61
CA ALA A 398 -21.89 -2.13 26.24
C ALA A 398 -22.69 -0.91 25.76
N ALA A 399 -23.99 -1.09 25.50
CA ALA A 399 -24.87 -0.02 25.00
C ALA A 399 -24.75 1.31 25.76
N ALA A 400 -24.71 1.29 27.10
CA ALA A 400 -24.63 2.51 27.90
C ALA A 400 -23.32 3.28 27.66
N ASP A 401 -22.22 2.58 27.38
CA ASP A 401 -20.92 3.20 27.13
C ASP A 401 -20.87 3.80 25.72
N PHE A 402 -21.42 3.11 24.73
CA PHE A 402 -21.58 3.65 23.38
C PHE A 402 -22.58 4.81 23.32
N GLN A 403 -23.64 4.82 24.14
CA GLN A 403 -24.53 5.97 24.27
C GLN A 403 -23.80 7.19 24.83
N ALA A 404 -22.94 7.02 25.83
CA ALA A 404 -22.11 8.09 26.35
C ALA A 404 -21.14 8.63 25.29
N LEU A 405 -20.53 7.76 24.48
CA LEU A 405 -19.71 8.15 23.34
C LEU A 405 -20.50 8.96 22.29
N ALA A 406 -21.72 8.54 21.97
CA ALA A 406 -22.58 9.27 21.03
C ALA A 406 -22.96 10.67 21.55
N ALA A 407 -23.24 10.79 22.85
CA ALA A 407 -23.51 12.08 23.48
C ALA A 407 -22.26 12.98 23.46
N PHE A 408 -21.08 12.41 23.75
CA PHE A 408 -19.79 13.09 23.66
C PHE A 408 -19.50 13.60 22.24
N GLU A 409 -19.61 12.73 21.24
CA GLU A 409 -19.42 13.09 19.84
C GLU A 409 -20.35 14.25 19.45
N GLN A 410 -21.63 14.18 19.81
CA GLN A 410 -22.60 15.24 19.52
C GLN A 410 -22.23 16.58 20.18
N ALA A 411 -21.75 16.54 21.43
CA ALA A 411 -21.33 17.73 22.15
C ALA A 411 -20.08 18.38 21.52
N VAL A 412 -19.07 17.56 21.16
CA VAL A 412 -17.82 18.01 20.56
C VAL A 412 -18.01 18.50 19.12
N SER A 413 -18.90 17.85 18.35
CA SER A 413 -19.26 18.24 16.98
C SER A 413 -19.66 19.72 16.85
N ARG A 414 -20.23 20.30 17.91
CA ARG A 414 -20.74 21.68 17.92
C ARG A 414 -19.67 22.72 18.29
N ARG A 415 -18.47 22.29 18.67
CA ARG A 415 -17.36 23.18 19.06
C ARG A 415 -16.56 23.65 17.85
N PRO A 416 -15.81 24.76 17.93
CA PRO A 416 -14.84 25.17 16.90
C PRO A 416 -13.72 24.15 16.72
N LEU A 417 -13.17 24.00 15.50
CA LEU A 417 -12.14 22.98 15.18
C LEU A 417 -10.92 23.04 16.11
N GLY A 418 -10.38 24.23 16.40
CA GLY A 418 -9.25 24.37 17.32
C GLY A 418 -9.53 23.86 18.73
N VAL A 419 -10.78 24.00 19.21
CA VAL A 419 -11.21 23.47 20.52
C VAL A 419 -11.40 21.95 20.46
N ARG A 420 -11.93 21.42 19.34
CA ARG A 420 -12.08 19.97 19.15
C ARG A 420 -10.73 19.25 19.24
N ASN A 421 -9.67 19.84 18.68
CA ASN A 421 -8.32 19.27 18.77
C ASN A 421 -7.91 19.01 20.22
N PHE A 422 -8.17 19.97 21.11
CA PHE A 422 -7.83 19.80 22.52
C PHE A 422 -8.71 18.74 23.18
N ILE A 423 -10.04 18.85 23.07
CA ILE A 423 -10.97 17.89 23.69
C ILE A 423 -10.68 16.45 23.24
N LEU A 424 -10.44 16.24 21.94
CA LEU A 424 -10.14 14.91 21.40
C LEU A 424 -8.76 14.42 21.83
N GLY A 425 -7.77 15.30 21.96
CA GLY A 425 -6.47 14.95 22.52
C GLY A 425 -6.56 14.44 23.95
N GLU A 426 -7.31 15.13 24.81
CA GLU A 426 -7.55 14.69 26.19
C GLU A 426 -8.35 13.39 26.25
N TRP A 427 -9.42 13.29 25.45
CA TRP A 427 -10.27 12.11 25.40
C TRP A 427 -9.49 10.88 24.91
N HIS A 428 -8.76 10.98 23.80
CA HIS A 428 -7.96 9.88 23.28
C HIS A 428 -6.87 9.46 24.27
N SER A 429 -6.25 10.43 24.97
CA SER A 429 -5.23 10.14 25.99
C SER A 429 -5.82 9.34 27.15
N LEU A 430 -6.94 9.79 27.70
CA LEU A 430 -7.63 9.12 28.80
C LEU A 430 -8.13 7.73 28.40
N VAL A 431 -8.74 7.58 27.23
CA VAL A 431 -9.21 6.28 26.74
C VAL A 431 -8.04 5.31 26.51
N LYS A 432 -6.91 5.80 25.99
CA LYS A 432 -5.70 4.97 25.86
C LYS A 432 -5.15 4.55 27.22
N LEU A 433 -5.16 5.43 28.22
CA LEU A 433 -4.75 5.07 29.57
C LEU A 433 -5.69 4.06 30.22
N ILE A 434 -7.00 4.13 29.96
CA ILE A 434 -7.97 3.11 30.39
C ILE A 434 -7.64 1.75 29.74
N GLU A 435 -7.38 1.73 28.42
CA GLU A 435 -6.95 0.54 27.68
C GLU A 435 -5.67 -0.07 28.27
N LEU A 436 -4.64 0.76 28.48
CA LEU A 436 -3.35 0.31 29.00
C LEU A 436 -3.46 -0.14 30.46
N GLY A 437 -4.24 0.56 31.29
CA GLY A 437 -4.51 0.18 32.67
C GLY A 437 -5.28 -1.14 32.78
N PHE A 438 -6.24 -1.38 31.89
CA PHE A 438 -6.91 -2.67 31.79
C PHE A 438 -5.93 -3.78 31.35
N SER A 439 -5.11 -3.52 30.34
CA SER A 439 -4.11 -4.47 29.82
C SER A 439 -3.04 -4.80 30.86
N ALA A 440 -2.63 -3.83 31.67
CA ALA A 440 -1.72 -4.02 32.81
C ALA A 440 -2.39 -4.74 33.99
N GLY A 441 -3.72 -4.81 34.03
CA GLY A 441 -4.53 -5.40 35.10
C GLY A 441 -4.74 -4.48 36.31
N SER A 442 -4.50 -3.17 36.16
CA SER A 442 -4.79 -2.14 37.16
C SER A 442 -6.26 -1.72 37.15
N LEU A 443 -6.95 -1.93 36.02
CA LEU A 443 -8.41 -1.85 35.93
C LEU A 443 -8.99 -3.23 35.63
N ASN A 444 -10.12 -3.54 36.24
CA ASN A 444 -10.95 -4.66 35.81
C ASN A 444 -11.92 -4.22 34.70
N ALA A 445 -12.54 -5.20 34.04
CA ALA A 445 -13.45 -4.97 32.91
C ALA A 445 -14.61 -3.98 33.23
N PRO A 446 -15.39 -4.16 34.32
CA PRO A 446 -16.42 -3.19 34.68
C PRO A 446 -15.87 -1.79 35.01
N GLY A 447 -14.69 -1.74 35.63
CA GLY A 447 -13.99 -0.50 35.97
C GLY A 447 -13.56 0.28 34.74
N SER A 448 -13.04 -0.40 33.71
CA SER A 448 -12.65 0.25 32.45
C SER A 448 -13.86 0.80 31.69
N ALA A 449 -14.98 0.07 31.66
CA ALA A 449 -16.21 0.57 31.04
C ALA A 449 -16.79 1.79 31.77
N ARG A 450 -16.80 1.77 33.11
CA ARG A 450 -17.20 2.92 33.93
C ARG A 450 -16.31 4.14 33.69
N ALA A 451 -14.98 3.97 33.75
CA ALA A 451 -14.04 5.05 33.48
C ALA A 451 -14.24 5.64 32.07
N PHE A 452 -14.48 4.80 31.07
CA PHE A 452 -14.77 5.25 29.71
C PHE A 452 -16.01 6.15 29.64
N ARG A 453 -17.10 5.77 30.31
CA ARG A 453 -18.32 6.60 30.40
C ARG A 453 -18.08 7.91 31.13
N ASP A 454 -17.39 7.86 32.26
CA ASP A 454 -17.10 9.03 33.08
C ASP A 454 -16.28 10.05 32.27
N VAL A 455 -15.28 9.59 31.51
CA VAL A 455 -14.49 10.43 30.60
C VAL A 455 -15.36 11.05 29.51
N CYS A 456 -16.22 10.27 28.84
CA CYS A 456 -17.14 10.81 27.82
C CYS A 456 -18.05 11.90 28.41
N ALA A 457 -18.60 11.68 29.60
CA ALA A 457 -19.47 12.64 30.27
C ALA A 457 -18.72 13.90 30.74
N ALA A 458 -17.54 13.73 31.32
CA ALA A 458 -16.70 14.80 31.84
C ALA A 458 -16.31 15.80 30.76
N LEU A 459 -15.84 15.31 29.61
CA LEU A 459 -15.33 16.13 28.51
C LEU A 459 -16.42 16.69 27.59
N SER A 460 -17.68 16.29 27.79
CA SER A 460 -18.83 16.88 27.06
C SER A 460 -19.20 18.29 27.54
N GLY A 461 -18.84 18.63 28.78
CA GLY A 461 -19.25 19.87 29.46
C GLY A 461 -18.33 21.08 29.22
N PRO A 462 -18.63 22.23 29.84
CA PRO A 462 -17.64 23.30 30.02
C PRO A 462 -16.52 22.84 30.96
N ASP A 463 -15.38 23.54 30.94
CA ASP A 463 -14.18 23.24 31.73
C ASP A 463 -13.62 21.83 31.51
N TYR A 464 -13.73 21.33 30.27
CA TYR A 464 -13.36 19.96 29.89
C TYR A 464 -11.93 19.60 30.33
N SER A 465 -10.95 20.50 30.18
CA SER A 465 -9.55 20.28 30.55
C SER A 465 -9.34 20.06 32.05
N ALA A 466 -10.03 20.85 32.89
CA ALA A 466 -9.97 20.68 34.34
C ALA A 466 -10.60 19.35 34.77
N ARG A 467 -11.70 18.97 34.12
CA ARG A 467 -12.40 17.69 34.35
C ARG A 467 -11.58 16.50 33.84
N ALA A 468 -10.92 16.61 32.70
CA ALA A 468 -10.03 15.59 32.16
C ALA A 468 -8.87 15.29 33.12
N LEU A 469 -8.25 16.33 33.68
CA LEU A 469 -7.20 16.17 34.69
C LEU A 469 -7.73 15.58 36.01
N ALA A 470 -8.99 15.88 36.39
CA ALA A 470 -9.61 15.25 37.55
C ALA A 470 -9.86 13.74 37.32
N GLU A 471 -10.37 13.37 36.14
CA GLU A 471 -10.55 11.97 35.75
C GLU A 471 -9.20 11.23 35.65
N PHE A 472 -8.16 11.87 35.11
CA PHE A 472 -6.82 11.30 35.09
C PHE A 472 -6.33 10.96 36.49
N ARG A 473 -6.39 11.92 37.44
CA ARG A 473 -5.97 11.69 38.83
C ARG A 473 -6.72 10.53 39.45
N ARG A 474 -8.05 10.50 39.30
CA ARG A 474 -8.91 9.41 39.78
C ARG A 474 -8.52 8.06 39.17
N LEU A 475 -8.12 8.03 37.90
CA LEU A 475 -7.73 6.81 37.20
C LEU A 475 -6.44 6.21 37.76
N ILE A 476 -5.46 7.05 38.07
CA ILE A 476 -4.10 6.62 38.44
C ILE A 476 -3.83 6.60 39.94
N GLU A 477 -4.84 6.76 40.81
CA GLU A 477 -4.65 6.78 42.27
C GLU A 477 -3.96 5.50 42.80
N PRO A 478 -2.87 5.60 43.59
CA PRO A 478 -2.15 6.82 43.97
C PRO A 478 -1.26 7.37 42.83
N ALA A 479 -1.20 8.69 42.67
CA ALA A 479 -0.70 9.47 41.52
C ALA A 479 0.71 9.14 40.94
N ASP A 480 0.89 7.93 40.41
CA ASP A 480 2.07 7.47 39.68
C ASP A 480 1.60 6.69 38.45
N ALA A 481 1.71 7.32 37.28
CA ALA A 481 1.30 6.71 36.02
C ALA A 481 2.13 5.45 35.67
N ALA A 482 3.42 5.42 36.00
CA ALA A 482 4.26 4.24 35.73
C ALA A 482 3.88 3.06 36.63
N ALA A 483 3.50 3.32 37.88
CA ALA A 483 2.95 2.31 38.79
C ALA A 483 1.57 1.84 38.34
N PHE A 484 0.67 2.75 37.96
CA PHE A 484 -0.63 2.42 37.40
C PHE A 484 -0.52 1.52 36.16
N LEU A 485 0.46 1.79 35.29
CA LEU A 485 0.73 0.99 34.09
C LEU A 485 1.55 -0.28 34.35
N ARG A 486 1.97 -0.53 35.61
CA ARG A 486 2.82 -1.66 36.02
C ARG A 486 4.06 -1.85 35.14
N LEU A 487 4.74 -0.75 34.82
CA LEU A 487 5.94 -0.79 34.00
C LEU A 487 7.09 -1.49 34.75
N SER A 488 7.78 -2.43 34.07
CA SER A 488 9.07 -2.97 34.54
C SER A 488 10.11 -1.85 34.70
N GLU A 489 11.17 -2.06 35.48
CA GLU A 489 12.23 -1.06 35.68
C GLU A 489 12.82 -0.50 34.36
N GLU A 490 13.10 -1.37 33.38
CA GLU A 490 13.61 -0.94 32.06
C GLU A 490 12.61 -0.03 31.33
N ARG A 491 11.35 -0.46 31.22
CA ARG A 491 10.27 0.35 30.64
C ARG A 491 10.02 1.65 31.41
N ARG A 492 10.18 1.66 32.73
CA ARG A 492 10.06 2.86 33.57
C ARG A 492 11.19 3.85 33.29
N ALA A 493 12.41 3.36 33.07
CA ALA A 493 13.53 4.21 32.63
C ALA A 493 13.25 4.80 31.23
N GLY A 494 12.75 4.00 30.30
CA GLY A 494 12.34 4.47 28.97
C GLY A 494 11.23 5.53 29.02
N PHE A 495 10.21 5.29 29.84
CA PHE A 495 9.13 6.23 30.12
C PHE A 495 9.67 7.58 30.59
N ASN A 496 10.53 7.60 31.61
CA ASN A 496 11.11 8.82 32.15
C ASN A 496 11.93 9.57 31.09
N ARG A 497 12.68 8.84 30.27
CA ARG A 497 13.51 9.43 29.20
C ARG A 497 12.65 10.12 28.12
N VAL A 498 11.57 9.49 27.67
CA VAL A 498 10.65 10.12 26.71
C VAL A 498 9.97 11.35 27.34
N TRP A 499 9.57 11.24 28.61
CA TRP A 499 8.97 12.35 29.35
C TRP A 499 9.91 13.57 29.44
N GLU A 500 11.19 13.34 29.73
CA GLU A 500 12.22 14.38 29.78
C GLU A 500 12.53 14.99 28.41
N MET A 501 12.51 14.19 27.34
CA MET A 501 12.72 14.68 25.97
C MET A 501 11.60 15.61 25.50
N GLN A 502 10.35 15.22 25.73
CA GLN A 502 9.17 15.92 25.19
C GLN A 502 8.63 17.02 26.12
N LYS A 503 9.11 17.09 27.37
CA LYS A 503 8.80 18.14 28.37
C LYS A 503 7.32 18.55 28.40
N PRO A 504 6.39 17.60 28.61
CA PRO A 504 4.94 17.84 28.45
C PRO A 504 4.39 18.94 29.38
N LEU A 505 5.05 19.19 30.51
CA LEU A 505 4.67 20.22 31.48
C LEU A 505 5.28 21.59 31.22
N SER A 506 6.23 21.72 30.28
CA SER A 506 6.97 22.96 30.04
C SER A 506 6.39 23.73 28.85
N GLY A 507 5.72 24.86 29.11
CA GLY A 507 5.17 25.75 28.08
C GLY A 507 3.70 25.47 27.73
N GLY A 508 3.13 26.24 26.80
CA GLY A 508 1.73 26.16 26.37
C GLY A 508 1.03 27.50 26.53
N ALA A 509 0.39 27.97 25.46
CA ALA A 509 -0.20 29.30 25.41
C ALA A 509 -1.48 29.42 26.26
N ASN A 510 -2.18 28.31 26.48
CA ASN A 510 -3.43 28.28 27.23
C ASN A 510 -3.56 27.02 28.12
N PRO A 511 -4.54 26.95 29.04
CA PRO A 511 -4.76 25.79 29.91
C PRO A 511 -5.03 24.47 29.17
N ASP A 512 -5.73 24.52 28.04
CA ASP A 512 -6.17 23.34 27.29
C ASP A 512 -4.99 22.66 26.58
N GLU A 513 -4.11 23.46 25.96
CA GLU A 513 -2.86 22.97 25.37
C GLU A 513 -1.97 22.29 26.42
N ARG A 514 -1.91 22.86 27.63
CA ARG A 514 -1.14 22.27 28.75
C ARG A 514 -1.74 20.96 29.23
N ALA A 515 -3.07 20.87 29.32
CA ALA A 515 -3.75 19.67 29.76
C ALA A 515 -3.59 18.53 28.74
N VAL A 516 -3.76 18.81 27.45
CA VAL A 516 -3.50 17.83 26.38
C VAL A 516 -2.05 17.38 26.39
N ALA A 517 -1.08 18.30 26.43
CA ALA A 517 0.34 17.94 26.46
C ALA A 517 0.67 17.08 27.68
N ALA A 518 0.12 17.39 28.86
CA ALA A 518 0.31 16.57 30.05
C ALA A 518 -0.24 15.15 29.88
N LEU A 519 -1.48 14.99 29.39
CA LEU A 519 -2.13 13.69 29.24
C LEU A 519 -1.52 12.86 28.11
N ALA A 520 -1.36 13.46 26.93
CA ALA A 520 -0.74 12.80 25.78
C ALA A 520 0.73 12.47 26.04
N GLY A 521 1.43 13.30 26.83
CA GLY A 521 2.81 13.04 27.27
C GLY A 521 2.95 11.73 28.05
N VAL A 522 1.96 11.38 28.88
CA VAL A 522 1.96 10.08 29.61
C VAL A 522 1.84 8.93 28.62
N VAL A 523 0.97 9.08 27.61
CA VAL A 523 0.77 8.06 26.57
C VAL A 523 2.01 7.91 25.69
N TYR A 524 2.64 9.01 25.28
CA TYR A 524 3.91 9.00 24.55
C TYR A 524 4.99 8.26 25.34
N ALA A 525 5.16 8.61 26.61
CA ALA A 525 6.14 7.97 27.48
C ALA A 525 5.86 6.48 27.72
N ALA A 526 4.59 6.08 27.75
CA ALA A 526 4.20 4.68 27.90
C ALA A 526 4.43 3.83 26.65
N LEU A 527 4.32 4.41 25.45
CA LEU A 527 4.23 3.66 24.20
C LEU A 527 5.45 3.80 23.29
N LEU A 528 6.17 4.91 23.35
CA LEU A 528 7.28 5.16 22.45
C LEU A 528 8.61 4.67 23.02
N ASP A 529 9.42 4.11 22.14
CA ASP A 529 10.79 3.74 22.44
C ASP A 529 11.66 5.01 22.48
N PRO A 530 12.41 5.27 23.57
CA PRO A 530 13.24 6.47 23.69
C PRO A 530 14.38 6.55 22.66
N ASN A 531 14.67 5.45 21.95
CA ASN A 531 15.69 5.42 20.89
C ASN A 531 15.14 5.81 19.52
N ILE A 532 13.84 6.11 19.39
CA ILE A 532 13.28 6.63 18.13
C ILE A 532 13.94 7.98 17.79
N LEU A 533 14.55 8.06 16.61
CA LEU A 533 15.32 9.23 16.18
C LEU A 533 14.45 10.50 16.12
N LEU A 534 13.19 10.37 15.68
CA LEU A 534 12.28 11.51 15.60
C LEU A 534 12.03 12.17 16.97
N LEU A 535 12.09 11.42 18.08
CA LEU A 535 11.92 11.97 19.43
C LEU A 535 13.13 12.79 19.89
N SER A 536 14.34 12.43 19.47
CA SER A 536 15.55 13.17 19.80
C SER A 536 15.73 14.40 18.93
N GLU A 537 15.37 14.31 17.65
CA GLU A 537 15.51 15.42 16.70
C GLU A 537 14.40 16.47 16.84
N ASP A 538 13.21 16.10 17.30
CA ASP A 538 12.07 17.01 17.47
C ASP A 538 11.53 17.01 18.92
N PRO A 539 12.01 17.93 19.79
CA PRO A 539 11.54 18.06 21.16
C PRO A 539 10.10 18.62 21.26
N LEU A 540 9.52 19.07 20.14
CA LEU A 540 8.15 19.59 20.06
C LEU A 540 7.19 18.60 19.41
N LEU A 541 7.62 17.37 19.10
CA LEU A 541 6.81 16.37 18.40
C LEU A 541 5.44 16.14 19.06
N LEU A 542 5.42 16.02 20.39
CA LEU A 542 4.18 15.90 21.18
C LEU A 542 3.23 17.10 20.97
N ARG A 543 3.77 18.32 20.96
CA ARG A 543 2.98 19.55 20.79
C ARG A 543 2.45 19.74 19.38
N LYS A 544 3.09 19.12 18.40
CA LYS A 544 2.66 19.13 16.99
C LYS A 544 1.58 18.10 16.70
N HIS A 545 1.28 17.19 17.63
CA HIS A 545 0.24 16.17 17.43
C HIS A 545 -1.13 16.82 17.21
N LYS A 546 -1.74 16.53 16.06
CA LYS A 546 -3.09 16.95 15.71
C LYS A 546 -4.08 15.78 15.90
N PHE A 547 -5.12 15.98 16.69
CA PHE A 547 -6.15 14.98 16.95
C PHE A 547 -7.37 15.13 16.03
N VAL A 548 -7.43 16.19 15.24
CA VAL A 548 -8.46 16.45 14.23
C VAL A 548 -7.83 16.58 12.85
N GLU A 549 -8.55 16.13 11.83
CA GLU A 549 -8.22 16.40 10.44
C GLU A 549 -8.83 17.75 10.02
N ASP A 550 -8.08 18.53 9.22
CA ASP A 550 -8.41 19.92 8.90
C ASP A 550 -9.05 20.06 7.50
N TYR A 551 -10.23 19.45 7.32
CA TYR A 551 -11.07 19.65 6.12
C TYR A 551 -12.57 19.53 6.43
N GLN A 552 -13.42 20.17 5.61
CA GLN A 552 -14.85 20.45 5.89
C GLN A 552 -15.74 19.22 6.16
N GLU A 553 -15.33 18.02 5.76
CA GLU A 553 -16.10 16.77 5.89
C GLU A 553 -15.37 15.68 6.68
N ALA A 554 -14.33 16.04 7.43
CA ALA A 554 -13.56 15.07 8.19
C ALA A 554 -14.43 14.39 9.29
N PRO A 555 -14.29 13.06 9.48
CA PRO A 555 -14.88 12.40 10.63
C PRO A 555 -14.27 12.97 11.92
N ILE A 556 -15.05 12.99 12.99
CA ILE A 556 -14.60 13.52 14.30
C ILE A 556 -13.45 12.69 14.86
N PHE A 557 -13.47 11.39 14.63
CA PHE A 557 -12.42 10.47 15.04
C PHE A 557 -11.59 10.11 13.81
N ALA A 558 -10.28 10.30 13.90
CA ALA A 558 -9.33 9.96 12.85
C ALA A 558 -8.37 8.85 13.30
N SER A 559 -8.00 8.00 12.35
CA SER A 559 -7.02 6.93 12.58
C SER A 559 -5.64 7.51 12.90
N SER A 560 -4.85 6.80 13.73
CA SER A 560 -3.50 7.25 14.05
C SER A 560 -2.59 7.13 12.82
N ARG A 561 -1.91 8.22 12.45
CA ARG A 561 -0.97 8.25 11.34
C ARG A 561 0.21 9.19 11.64
N LEU A 562 1.37 8.88 11.06
CA LEU A 562 2.49 9.81 11.00
C LEU A 562 2.48 10.54 9.65
N SER A 563 2.52 11.87 9.70
CA SER A 563 2.67 12.74 8.54
C SER A 563 4.13 13.22 8.47
N LEU A 564 4.82 12.74 7.43
CA LEU A 564 6.24 13.03 7.18
C LEU A 564 6.37 14.28 6.31
N LEU A 565 6.92 15.34 6.89
CA LEU A 565 7.18 16.60 6.19
C LEU A 565 8.65 16.98 6.35
N ASN A 566 9.24 17.42 5.24
CA ASN A 566 10.63 17.91 5.17
C ASN A 566 10.72 19.43 5.33
N GLU A 567 9.58 20.12 5.39
CA GLU A 567 9.46 21.56 5.58
C GLU A 567 8.79 21.88 6.91
N SER A 568 8.95 23.12 7.38
CA SER A 568 8.28 23.60 8.60
C SER A 568 6.76 23.37 8.53
N PRO A 569 6.11 22.84 9.58
CA PRO A 569 6.60 22.66 10.96
C PRO A 569 7.33 21.33 11.23
N GLY A 570 7.67 20.54 10.21
CA GLY A 570 8.27 19.22 10.34
C GLY A 570 7.23 18.11 10.51
N SER A 571 7.70 16.89 10.72
CA SER A 571 6.83 15.71 10.85
C SER A 571 5.99 15.73 12.13
N PHE A 572 4.77 15.20 12.08
CA PHE A 572 3.87 15.17 13.24
C PHE A 572 2.90 13.98 13.18
N PHE A 573 2.32 13.64 14.32
CA PHE A 573 1.27 12.63 14.41
C PHE A 573 -0.12 13.22 14.21
N GLU A 574 -0.98 12.46 13.56
CA GLU A 574 -2.40 12.75 13.30
C GLU A 574 -3.30 11.68 13.93
N GLY A 575 -4.50 12.08 14.35
CA GLY A 575 -5.52 11.20 14.92
C GLY A 575 -5.24 10.75 16.35
N GLY A 576 -6.00 9.76 16.82
CA GLY A 576 -5.92 9.26 18.19
C GLY A 576 -4.77 8.28 18.48
N PHE A 577 -4.84 7.59 19.63
CA PHE A 577 -3.82 6.61 20.08
C PHE A 577 -4.17 5.13 19.79
N MET A 578 -5.11 4.89 18.87
CA MET A 578 -5.74 3.58 18.66
C MET A 578 -4.78 2.54 18.08
N THR A 579 -3.98 2.95 17.10
CA THR A 579 -2.94 2.17 16.40
C THR A 579 -1.57 2.85 16.49
N PHE A 580 -1.38 3.68 17.51
CA PHE A 580 -0.20 4.56 17.62
C PHE A 580 1.11 3.78 17.73
N GLU A 581 1.11 2.64 18.43
CA GLU A 581 2.27 1.76 18.51
C GLU A 581 2.70 1.21 17.14
N GLU A 582 1.74 0.92 16.26
CA GLU A 582 2.02 0.40 14.91
C GLU A 582 2.68 1.49 14.05
N SER A 583 2.18 2.72 14.12
CA SER A 583 2.79 3.89 13.49
C SER A 583 4.21 4.13 14.01
N ALA A 584 4.42 4.03 15.32
CA ALA A 584 5.72 4.22 15.97
C ALA A 584 6.72 3.09 15.64
N GLN A 585 6.28 1.85 15.47
CA GLN A 585 7.15 0.73 15.12
C GLN A 585 7.86 0.92 13.78
N SER A 586 7.27 1.69 12.87
CA SER A 586 7.84 1.97 11.55
C SER A 586 8.99 2.99 11.58
N LEU A 587 9.21 3.68 12.71
CA LEU A 587 10.22 4.74 12.86
C LEU A 587 11.64 4.20 13.05
N ALA A 588 12.62 4.96 12.53
CA ALA A 588 14.04 4.69 12.67
C ALA A 588 14.52 4.86 14.12
N ARG A 589 15.48 4.03 14.54
CA ARG A 589 16.06 4.01 15.90
C ARG A 589 17.55 4.26 15.90
N VAL A 590 18.04 4.97 16.91
CA VAL A 590 19.46 5.23 17.17
C VAL A 590 20.19 3.91 17.46
N GLY A 591 21.33 3.67 16.81
CA GLY A 591 22.20 2.51 17.07
C GLY A 591 21.76 1.20 16.41
N SER A 592 20.63 1.17 15.72
CA SER A 592 20.34 0.11 14.75
C SER A 592 20.93 0.52 13.39
N PRO A 593 21.76 -0.30 12.70
CA PRO A 593 21.99 -0.07 11.28
C PRO A 593 20.60 -0.03 10.64
N GLY A 594 20.25 1.11 10.03
CA GLY A 594 18.90 1.35 9.56
C GLY A 594 18.44 0.18 8.71
N THR A 595 17.57 -0.67 9.26
CA THR A 595 16.63 -1.36 8.41
C THR A 595 15.68 -0.26 7.98
N ILE A 596 16.04 0.42 6.90
CA ILE A 596 15.00 0.96 6.04
C ILE A 596 14.17 -0.27 5.71
N ARG A 597 13.01 -0.40 6.35
CA ARG A 597 11.94 -1.23 5.85
C ARG A 597 11.48 -0.55 4.56
N THR A 598 12.22 -0.76 3.46
CA THR A 598 11.55 -1.05 2.22
C THR A 598 10.64 -2.23 2.56
N VAL A 599 9.35 -2.04 2.38
CA VAL A 599 8.31 -3.06 2.56
C VAL A 599 8.87 -4.41 2.11
N ALA A 600 9.12 -5.31 3.06
CA ALA A 600 9.86 -6.54 2.80
C ALA A 600 9.10 -7.39 1.77
N ALA A 601 9.79 -7.72 0.68
CA ALA A 601 9.53 -8.93 -0.06
C ALA A 601 9.74 -10.13 0.87
N ALA A 602 8.94 -11.16 0.66
CA ALA A 602 8.92 -12.40 1.44
C ALA A 602 10.31 -13.08 1.48
N ALA A 603 10.65 -13.64 2.63
CA ALA A 603 11.86 -14.43 2.84
C ALA A 603 11.79 -15.81 2.15
N PRO A 604 12.91 -16.37 1.67
CA PRO A 604 13.03 -17.81 1.47
C PRO A 604 13.65 -18.52 2.68
N SER A 605 13.14 -19.72 2.94
CA SER A 605 13.56 -20.72 3.94
C SER A 605 14.97 -21.31 3.68
N PRO A 606 15.60 -22.02 4.64
CA PRO A 606 17.04 -22.36 4.64
C PRO A 606 17.33 -23.75 4.06
N SER A 607 18.56 -24.01 3.60
CA SER A 607 19.21 -25.33 3.43
C SER A 607 20.72 -25.15 3.09
N PRO A 608 21.59 -26.19 3.19
CA PRO A 608 22.39 -26.58 4.35
C PRO A 608 23.92 -26.37 4.15
N GLY A 609 24.70 -26.46 5.23
CA GLY A 609 26.18 -26.34 5.21
C GLY A 609 26.92 -27.48 4.46
N PRO A 610 28.25 -27.36 4.31
CA PRO A 610 29.15 -27.89 5.34
C PRO A 610 30.41 -27.05 5.64
N ALA A 611 31.02 -27.36 6.79
CA ALA A 611 32.19 -26.76 7.45
C ALA A 611 33.55 -27.34 6.95
N PRO A 612 34.69 -27.14 7.65
CA PRO A 612 35.43 -25.91 8.04
C PRO A 612 36.89 -25.96 7.52
N VAL A 613 37.74 -24.95 7.82
CA VAL A 613 39.18 -25.07 8.26
C VAL A 613 39.81 -23.66 8.41
N PRO A 614 40.78 -23.45 9.34
CA PRO A 614 41.00 -22.18 10.05
C PRO A 614 42.35 -21.49 9.76
N MET A 615 42.46 -20.18 10.03
CA MET A 615 43.54 -19.51 10.80
C MET A 615 43.49 -17.99 10.63
N GLU A 616 43.36 -17.29 11.75
CA GLU A 616 43.69 -15.87 12.00
C GLU A 616 45.13 -15.79 12.59
N PRO A 617 45.75 -14.61 12.90
CA PRO A 617 45.32 -13.20 12.75
C PRO A 617 46.43 -12.17 12.38
N ALA A 618 46.05 -10.87 12.44
CA ALA A 618 46.82 -9.63 12.70
C ALA A 618 47.06 -8.72 11.46
N LEU A 619 46.79 -7.40 11.41
CA LEU A 619 46.48 -6.33 12.38
C LEU A 619 45.85 -5.10 11.64
N ALA A 620 44.80 -4.49 12.22
CA ALA A 620 44.27 -3.09 12.25
C ALA A 620 44.57 -2.00 11.15
N PRO A 621 43.85 -0.84 11.13
CA PRO A 621 42.41 -0.55 11.29
C PRO A 621 41.86 0.23 10.07
N GLU A 622 40.72 -0.17 9.46
CA GLU A 622 40.14 0.58 8.34
C GLU A 622 38.88 1.38 8.72
N ALA A 623 39.05 2.69 8.55
CA ALA A 623 38.08 3.73 8.21
C ALA A 623 36.59 3.48 8.51
N ILE A 624 36.13 4.16 9.55
CA ILE A 624 34.73 4.50 9.78
C ILE A 624 34.27 5.42 8.63
N PHE A 625 33.42 4.92 7.73
CA PHE A 625 32.73 5.75 6.75
C PHE A 625 31.58 6.51 7.43
N ARG A 626 31.70 7.84 7.50
CA ARG A 626 30.62 8.76 7.82
C ARG A 626 29.93 9.17 6.51
N THR A 627 28.71 8.70 6.27
CA THR A 627 27.85 9.24 5.21
C THR A 627 27.09 10.45 5.75
N ASN A 628 27.53 11.65 5.38
CA ASN A 628 26.72 12.87 5.49
C ASN A 628 25.82 12.94 4.26
N VAL A 629 24.51 12.73 4.45
CA VAL A 629 23.49 13.07 3.46
C VAL A 629 23.20 14.56 3.60
N ARG A 630 23.62 15.37 2.63
CA ARG A 630 23.13 16.74 2.43
C ARG A 630 22.45 16.79 1.07
N LEU A 631 21.11 16.71 1.09
CA LEU A 631 20.28 17.27 0.03
C LEU A 631 20.37 18.79 0.15
N VAL A 632 20.94 19.46 -0.85
CA VAL A 632 20.76 20.91 -1.01
C VAL A 632 20.56 21.20 -2.50
N GLU A 633 19.35 21.60 -2.87
CA GLU A 633 19.15 22.45 -4.04
C GLU A 633 19.57 23.87 -3.62
N VAL A 634 20.60 24.42 -4.27
CA VAL A 634 20.96 25.84 -4.14
C VAL A 634 20.82 26.47 -5.51
N TYR A 635 19.85 27.39 -5.66
CA TYR A 635 19.92 28.42 -6.69
C TYR A 635 20.87 29.51 -6.20
N ALA A 636 22.04 29.62 -6.81
CA ALA A 636 22.96 30.72 -6.54
C ALA A 636 23.06 31.61 -7.78
N THR A 637 22.55 32.83 -7.67
CA THR A 637 22.85 33.96 -8.55
C THR A 637 24.16 34.60 -8.10
N VAL A 638 25.13 34.74 -8.99
CA VAL A 638 26.45 35.33 -8.68
C VAL A 638 26.44 36.82 -8.99
N THR A 639 26.74 37.65 -7.99
CA THR A 639 27.08 39.08 -8.14
C THR A 639 28.55 39.30 -7.76
N ASP A 640 29.20 40.29 -8.35
CA ASP A 640 30.57 40.67 -8.00
C ASP A 640 30.67 41.33 -6.60
N GLU A 641 31.88 41.65 -6.16
CA GLU A 641 32.17 42.22 -4.82
C GLU A 641 31.51 43.58 -4.55
N ARG A 642 30.76 44.15 -5.50
CA ARG A 642 29.95 45.37 -5.34
C ARG A 642 28.45 45.13 -5.53
N GLY A 643 28.00 43.88 -5.62
CA GLY A 643 26.59 43.51 -5.70
C GLY A 643 25.93 43.79 -7.05
N ARG A 644 26.69 43.82 -8.16
CA ARG A 644 26.12 43.86 -9.52
C ARG A 644 26.31 42.51 -10.22
N TYR A 645 25.33 42.16 -11.06
CA TYR A 645 25.43 41.01 -11.95
C TYR A 645 26.45 41.34 -13.06
N PRO A 646 27.40 40.45 -13.38
CA PRO A 646 28.16 40.58 -14.61
C PRO A 646 27.21 40.37 -15.81
N ASP A 647 27.29 41.25 -16.81
CA ASP A 647 26.45 41.20 -18.04
C ASP A 647 26.52 39.85 -18.77
#